data_AF-A0A4Q8AIQ2-F1
#
_entry.id   AF-A0A4Q8AIQ2-F1
#
_cell.length_a   1.000
_cell.length_b   1.000
_cell.length_c   1.000
_cell.angle_alpha   90.00
_cell.angle_beta   90.00
_cell.angle_gamma   90.00
#
_symmetry.space_group_name_H-M   'P 1'
#
loop_
_entity.id
_entity.type
_entity.pdbx_description
1 polymer ?
#
loop_
_entity_poly.entity_id
_entity_poly.type
_entity_poly.pdbx_seq_one_letter_code
_entity_poly.pdbx_strand_id
1 'polypeptide(L)'
;MRDKTLSRIKRGAGRGFAVLANALAEPPAAQPDTSHPADFTKWVERRTGRLRAKVPFHWASSVTVPSNPERVAVLLHVYYTDLVPGILDELESLPVPFDLIVTNASGEPLELDTSSLPLLSHLVVLDIENHGRDILPMIAIVNTGMLDPYELVLKVHTKKSEWREGHSELSGSGDEWRQEFYSALLGSRENVESILNVFAENPAVGLMTSPGNVVGPEFWGGDKQLTAELLRRLELELDEESLRFASGSIYWVRGFLLQGLRALNLDSDDFDVEAGQVDGTTAHAIERILGILTMEAGYTLAETTTLSPAGDHGAWQRFGPTHERSPRARVVPFYLPQFHTYPENDAWWGHGFTEWSNVAAAQPVFLGHNQPFLPADLGFYDLASDDVRGKQYELATEAGIEGFMYYYYWFAGRKLMNMPVESLLDGDADEPFCIMWANENWTRRWDGGEKNVLIGQDYDKVPATQFIHDVLPLITDPRYIRVDGMPLLAVYRITQIPDFESVISYWREVAVAAGLPGLTLVTVDVGKSMDGIEGDLAAHGLDAFLEFAPHNRKWTAQRREDLGVDPRLHGNILSYRDMVSDSELVLREPVDANRFPGVMVNFDNTARRQWQPDLWYGSNPYTFRRWLNSAVSAVSDRDRDRRLVFLNAWNEWAEGAVLEPSQRFGHTYLLAVRDVLYR
;
A
#
# COMPACT_ATOMS: atom_id res chain seq x y z
N MET A 1 -6.94 -45.01 23.05
CA MET A 1 -6.33 -44.35 24.23
C MET A 1 -5.46 -43.13 23.89
N ARG A 2 -5.12 -42.87 22.61
CA ARG A 2 -4.37 -41.66 22.18
C ARG A 2 -5.23 -40.37 22.03
N ASP A 3 -6.54 -40.47 21.80
CA ASP A 3 -7.42 -39.28 21.67
C ASP A 3 -7.77 -38.56 22.98
N LYS A 4 -7.73 -39.27 24.12
CA LYS A 4 -8.07 -38.66 25.42
C LYS A 4 -6.94 -37.80 26.01
N THR A 5 -5.72 -37.92 25.47
CA THR A 5 -4.55 -37.16 25.94
C THR A 5 -4.48 -35.79 25.25
N LEU A 6 -4.78 -35.73 23.94
CA LEU A 6 -4.88 -34.48 23.17
C LEU A 6 -6.03 -33.58 23.63
N SER A 7 -7.18 -34.15 24.00
CA SER A 7 -8.31 -33.37 24.54
C SER A 7 -8.05 -32.80 25.94
N ARG A 8 -7.05 -33.33 26.66
CA ARG A 8 -6.68 -32.89 28.01
C ARG A 8 -5.62 -31.78 27.96
N ILE A 9 -4.73 -31.83 26.97
CA ILE A 9 -3.77 -30.75 26.67
C ILE A 9 -4.50 -29.49 26.16
N LYS A 10 -5.51 -29.66 25.27
CA LYS A 10 -6.38 -28.53 24.84
C LYS A 10 -7.19 -27.89 25.98
N ARG A 11 -7.49 -28.62 27.06
CA ARG A 11 -8.22 -28.08 28.24
C ARG A 11 -7.30 -27.43 29.29
N GLY A 12 -5.99 -27.70 29.24
CA GLY A 12 -4.99 -27.06 30.11
C GLY A 12 -4.62 -25.67 29.60
N ALA A 13 -4.28 -25.57 28.32
CA ALA A 13 -3.88 -24.31 27.68
C ALA A 13 -5.02 -23.26 27.66
N GLY A 14 -6.26 -23.69 27.40
CA GLY A 14 -7.43 -22.79 27.42
C GLY A 14 -7.87 -22.33 28.82
N ARG A 15 -7.46 -23.03 29.89
CA ARG A 15 -7.82 -22.62 31.27
C ARG A 15 -6.91 -21.52 31.81
N GLY A 16 -5.66 -21.46 31.38
CA GLY A 16 -4.76 -20.36 31.78
C GLY A 16 -5.20 -19.01 31.23
N PHE A 17 -5.71 -19.00 30.00
CA PHE A 17 -6.25 -17.79 29.37
C PHE A 17 -7.69 -17.44 29.81
N ALA A 18 -8.55 -18.43 30.07
CA ALA A 18 -9.93 -18.17 30.54
C ALA A 18 -10.02 -17.71 32.01
N VAL A 19 -8.98 -17.97 32.82
CA VAL A 19 -8.90 -17.45 34.21
C VAL A 19 -8.43 -15.99 34.21
N LEU A 20 -7.63 -15.55 33.23
CA LEU A 20 -7.34 -14.12 33.03
C LEU A 20 -8.57 -13.31 32.55
N ALA A 21 -9.39 -13.89 31.67
CA ALA A 21 -10.59 -13.20 31.16
C ALA A 21 -11.69 -12.96 32.23
N ASN A 22 -11.64 -13.66 33.36
CA ASN A 22 -12.64 -13.55 34.43
C ASN A 22 -12.15 -12.81 35.70
N ALA A 23 -10.94 -12.23 35.68
CA ALA A 23 -10.40 -11.41 36.77
C ALA A 23 -10.40 -9.90 36.43
N LEU A 24 -11.26 -9.48 35.49
CA LEU A 24 -11.44 -8.08 35.12
C LEU A 24 -12.29 -7.38 36.19
N ALA A 25 -11.66 -6.50 36.95
CA ALA A 25 -12.35 -5.57 37.84
C ALA A 25 -13.32 -4.71 37.02
N GLU A 26 -14.50 -4.42 37.58
CA GLU A 26 -15.44 -3.44 37.03
C GLU A 26 -14.70 -2.13 36.72
N PRO A 27 -14.94 -1.49 35.56
CA PRO A 27 -14.24 -0.27 35.20
C PRO A 27 -14.55 0.83 36.23
N PRO A 28 -13.55 1.56 36.75
CA PRO A 28 -13.80 2.67 37.65
C PRO A 28 -14.68 3.72 36.94
N ALA A 29 -15.65 4.26 37.69
CA ALA A 29 -16.60 5.24 37.20
C ALA A 29 -15.90 6.42 36.49
N ALA A 30 -16.42 6.77 35.31
CA ALA A 30 -15.88 7.81 34.45
C ALA A 30 -15.71 9.15 35.20
N GLN A 31 -14.46 9.62 35.26
CA GLN A 31 -14.13 10.99 35.66
C GLN A 31 -14.27 11.97 34.47
N PRO A 32 -14.31 13.30 34.71
CA PRO A 32 -14.62 14.28 33.68
C PRO A 32 -13.37 14.71 32.89
N ASP A 33 -13.55 14.82 31.56
CA ASP A 33 -12.57 15.14 30.50
C ASP A 33 -11.51 14.04 30.22
N THR A 34 -11.96 12.92 29.65
CA THR A 34 -11.34 11.58 29.78
C THR A 34 -11.17 10.78 28.47
N SER A 35 -10.82 11.40 27.34
CA SER A 35 -10.48 10.64 26.12
C SER A 35 -9.06 10.05 26.17
N HIS A 36 -8.88 8.81 25.71
CA HIS A 36 -7.60 8.10 25.62
C HIS A 36 -6.55 8.90 24.83
N PRO A 37 -5.23 8.83 25.10
CA PRO A 37 -4.21 9.58 24.34
C PRO A 37 -4.26 9.33 22.82
N ALA A 38 -4.57 8.11 22.41
CA ALA A 38 -4.75 7.69 21.02
C ALA A 38 -6.15 7.91 20.43
N ASP A 39 -7.07 8.59 21.12
CA ASP A 39 -8.42 8.89 20.64
C ASP A 39 -8.43 9.55 19.26
N PHE A 40 -9.41 9.20 18.42
CA PHE A 40 -9.52 9.70 17.05
C PHE A 40 -9.70 11.22 16.99
N THR A 41 -10.53 11.79 17.86
CA THR A 41 -10.79 13.25 17.89
C THR A 41 -9.53 14.00 18.28
N LYS A 42 -8.80 13.52 19.31
CA LYS A 42 -7.50 14.08 19.69
C LYS A 42 -6.47 14.01 18.57
N TRP A 43 -6.48 12.92 17.79
CA TRP A 43 -5.64 12.83 16.60
C TRP A 43 -6.01 13.87 15.54
N VAL A 44 -7.30 14.04 15.22
CA VAL A 44 -7.76 15.07 14.27
C VAL A 44 -7.34 16.47 14.71
N GLU A 45 -7.52 16.81 15.99
CA GLU A 45 -7.14 18.10 16.56
C GLU A 45 -5.63 18.38 16.40
N ARG A 46 -4.78 17.39 16.70
CA ARG A 46 -3.31 17.52 16.59
C ARG A 46 -2.82 17.63 15.14
N ARG A 47 -3.54 17.04 14.17
CA ARG A 47 -3.14 17.04 12.74
C ARG A 47 -3.09 18.43 12.14
N THR A 48 -3.85 19.38 12.68
CA THR A 48 -3.86 20.78 12.22
C THR A 48 -2.53 21.52 12.44
N GLY A 49 -1.64 21.00 13.29
CA GLY A 49 -0.34 21.60 13.60
C GLY A 49 0.88 20.71 13.37
N ARG A 50 0.73 19.49 12.85
CA ARG A 50 1.84 18.53 12.67
C ARG A 50 1.79 17.84 11.31
N LEU A 51 2.91 17.89 10.59
CA LEU A 51 3.03 17.34 9.22
C LEU A 51 3.46 15.85 9.19
N ARG A 52 4.11 15.33 10.24
CA ARG A 52 4.62 13.93 10.32
C ARG A 52 4.67 13.43 11.77
N ALA A 53 4.63 12.10 11.96
CA ALA A 53 4.86 11.45 13.25
C ALA A 53 6.27 11.78 13.79
N LYS A 54 6.39 11.92 15.12
CA LYS A 54 7.69 12.14 15.75
C LYS A 54 8.51 10.86 15.76
N VAL A 55 9.80 11.00 15.46
CA VAL A 55 10.84 10.02 15.79
C VAL A 55 11.70 10.59 16.92
N PRO A 56 12.31 9.76 17.79
CA PRO A 56 13.20 10.24 18.83
C PRO A 56 14.30 11.13 18.26
N PHE A 57 14.45 12.35 18.77
CA PHE A 57 15.33 13.36 18.15
C PHE A 57 16.80 12.91 18.07
N HIS A 58 17.27 12.19 19.09
CA HIS A 58 18.64 11.66 19.14
C HIS A 58 18.91 10.54 18.12
N TRP A 59 17.89 10.04 17.42
CA TRP A 59 18.04 9.09 16.32
C TRP A 59 18.43 9.73 15.00
N ALA A 60 18.24 11.05 14.84
CA ALA A 60 18.38 11.72 13.54
C ALA A 60 19.74 11.48 12.84
N SER A 61 20.82 11.29 13.60
CA SER A 61 22.16 10.97 13.07
C SER A 61 22.48 9.48 13.01
N SER A 62 21.67 8.63 13.64
CA SER A 62 21.92 7.19 13.82
C SER A 62 21.04 6.33 12.91
N VAL A 63 19.92 6.88 12.44
CA VAL A 63 19.05 6.25 11.44
C VAL A 63 19.76 6.23 10.10
N THR A 64 20.20 5.05 9.71
CA THR A 64 20.79 4.80 8.40
C THR A 64 20.13 3.56 7.82
N VAL A 65 19.54 3.71 6.64
CA VAL A 65 19.10 2.57 5.83
C VAL A 65 20.34 2.04 5.10
N PRO A 66 20.66 0.74 5.17
CA PRO A 66 21.80 0.19 4.43
C PRO A 66 21.68 0.51 2.93
N SER A 67 22.81 0.80 2.28
CA SER A 67 22.82 1.06 0.82
C SER A 67 22.50 -0.20 0.00
N ASN A 68 22.81 -1.37 0.55
CA ASN A 68 22.45 -2.68 0.00
C ASN A 68 21.78 -3.49 1.11
N PRO A 69 20.49 -3.23 1.40
CA PRO A 69 19.78 -3.93 2.46
C PRO A 69 19.51 -5.38 2.06
N GLU A 70 19.54 -6.28 3.05
CA GLU A 70 19.16 -7.67 2.84
C GLU A 70 17.62 -7.79 2.67
N ARG A 71 17.13 -8.96 2.28
CA ARG A 71 15.66 -9.17 2.13
C ARG A 71 14.96 -9.44 3.45
N VAL A 72 15.73 -9.91 4.43
CA VAL A 72 15.26 -10.27 5.77
C VAL A 72 15.88 -9.33 6.79
N ALA A 73 15.04 -8.74 7.64
CA ALA A 73 15.48 -8.06 8.85
C ALA A 73 15.04 -8.80 10.11
N VAL A 74 15.85 -8.65 11.16
CA VAL A 74 15.46 -8.98 12.53
C VAL A 74 15.26 -7.65 13.27
N LEU A 75 14.04 -7.43 13.77
CA LEU A 75 13.75 -6.32 14.67
C LEU A 75 13.73 -6.85 16.11
N LEU A 76 14.78 -6.54 16.86
CA LEU A 76 14.94 -6.93 18.25
C LEU A 76 14.68 -5.75 19.19
N HIS A 77 13.70 -5.87 20.08
CA HIS A 77 13.50 -4.92 21.17
C HIS A 77 14.09 -5.44 22.48
N VAL A 78 14.98 -4.66 23.10
CA VAL A 78 15.72 -5.03 24.31
C VAL A 78 15.32 -4.15 25.48
N TYR A 79 14.79 -4.79 26.51
CA TYR A 79 14.60 -4.22 27.84
C TYR A 79 15.42 -5.00 28.88
N TYR A 80 15.42 -6.34 28.79
CA TYR A 80 16.21 -7.23 29.65
C TYR A 80 17.49 -7.69 28.95
N THR A 81 18.61 -7.03 29.24
CA THR A 81 19.89 -7.27 28.57
C THR A 81 20.46 -8.67 28.82
N ASP A 82 20.13 -9.30 29.94
CA ASP A 82 20.59 -10.66 30.28
C ASP A 82 20.01 -11.76 29.38
N LEU A 83 18.93 -11.47 28.65
CA LEU A 83 18.32 -12.42 27.70
C LEU A 83 18.92 -12.32 26.29
N VAL A 84 19.71 -11.29 26.01
CA VAL A 84 20.23 -11.01 24.66
C VAL A 84 21.15 -12.12 24.14
N PRO A 85 22.14 -12.64 24.90
CA PRO A 85 23.03 -13.68 24.38
C PRO A 85 22.28 -14.91 23.85
N GLY A 86 21.27 -15.39 24.58
CA GLY A 86 20.47 -16.53 24.14
C GLY A 86 19.63 -16.25 22.88
N ILE A 87 19.23 -14.99 22.63
CA ILE A 87 18.57 -14.62 21.37
C ILE A 87 19.59 -14.63 20.22
N LEU A 88 20.80 -14.12 20.45
CA LEU A 88 21.85 -14.13 19.43
C LEU A 88 22.24 -15.57 19.03
N ASP A 89 22.36 -16.48 20.01
CA ASP A 89 22.60 -17.90 19.75
C ASP A 89 21.51 -18.51 18.84
N GLU A 90 20.24 -18.15 19.04
CA GLU A 90 19.12 -18.64 18.22
C GLU A 90 19.12 -18.05 16.80
N LEU A 91 19.61 -16.81 16.63
CA LEU A 91 19.73 -16.16 15.31
C LEU A 91 20.78 -16.83 14.41
N GLU A 92 21.70 -17.63 14.96
CA GLU A 92 22.63 -18.47 14.18
C GLU A 92 21.89 -19.46 13.25
N SER A 93 20.64 -19.78 13.57
CA SER A 93 19.78 -20.67 12.78
C SER A 93 19.28 -20.03 11.47
N LEU A 94 19.42 -18.71 11.28
CA LEU A 94 18.99 -18.04 10.06
C LEU A 94 19.79 -18.56 8.84
N PRO A 95 19.13 -19.08 7.78
CA PRO A 95 19.84 -19.69 6.66
C PRO A 95 20.24 -18.70 5.56
N VAL A 96 19.86 -17.42 5.69
CA VAL A 96 20.08 -16.33 4.71
C VAL A 96 20.76 -15.13 5.37
N PRO A 97 21.49 -14.31 4.60
CA PRO A 97 21.94 -13.00 5.05
C PRO A 97 20.80 -12.13 5.58
N PHE A 98 21.03 -11.38 6.65
CA PHE A 98 20.03 -10.54 7.29
C PHE A 98 20.62 -9.30 7.94
N ASP A 99 19.76 -8.30 8.14
CA ASP A 99 20.09 -7.08 8.88
C ASP A 99 19.44 -7.11 10.27
N LEU A 100 20.18 -6.69 11.30
CA LEU A 100 19.72 -6.65 12.69
C LEU A 100 19.49 -5.21 13.15
N ILE A 101 18.23 -4.88 13.43
CA ILE A 101 17.81 -3.59 13.96
C ILE A 101 17.42 -3.79 15.42
N VAL A 102 18.11 -3.11 16.33
CA VAL A 102 17.91 -3.23 17.77
C VAL A 102 17.40 -1.93 18.35
N THR A 103 16.29 -1.99 19.07
CA THR A 103 15.85 -0.88 19.94
C THR A 103 16.21 -1.21 21.39
N ASN A 104 16.99 -0.35 22.04
CA ASN A 104 17.49 -0.54 23.40
C ASN A 104 16.75 0.37 24.38
N ALA A 105 15.86 -0.22 25.17
CA ALA A 105 15.11 0.45 26.23
C ALA A 105 15.60 0.08 27.64
N SER A 106 16.77 -0.56 27.75
CA SER A 106 17.31 -0.98 29.05
C SER A 106 17.81 0.18 29.92
N GLY A 107 18.04 1.35 29.33
CA GLY A 107 18.60 2.52 30.01
C GLY A 107 20.12 2.52 30.17
N GLU A 108 20.80 1.45 29.73
CA GLU A 108 22.26 1.31 29.75
C GLU A 108 22.78 1.05 28.32
N PRO A 109 24.04 1.41 28.00
CA PRO A 109 24.65 1.08 26.73
C PRO A 109 24.62 -0.43 26.46
N LEU A 110 24.21 -0.82 25.26
CA LEU A 110 24.10 -2.22 24.85
C LEU A 110 25.21 -2.58 23.86
N GLU A 111 26.15 -3.43 24.29
CA GLU A 111 27.14 -4.07 23.42
C GLU A 111 26.67 -5.48 23.05
N LEU A 112 26.73 -5.81 21.76
CA LEU A 112 26.29 -7.10 21.21
C LEU A 112 27.48 -7.87 20.68
N ASP A 113 27.74 -9.06 21.24
CA ASP A 113 28.70 -9.99 20.65
C ASP A 113 28.04 -10.73 19.48
N THR A 114 28.31 -10.25 18.26
CA THR A 114 27.77 -10.81 17.03
C THR A 114 28.76 -11.71 16.30
N SER A 115 29.87 -12.09 16.95
CA SER A 115 30.93 -12.89 16.33
C SER A 115 30.47 -14.27 15.87
N SER A 116 29.37 -14.79 16.43
CA SER A 116 28.77 -16.06 16.05
C SER A 116 27.73 -15.96 14.94
N LEU A 117 27.43 -14.76 14.42
CA LEU A 117 26.43 -14.53 13.38
C LEU A 117 27.09 -14.30 12.00
N PRO A 118 27.50 -15.37 11.27
CA PRO A 118 28.25 -15.24 10.01
C PRO A 118 27.43 -14.64 8.85
N LEU A 119 26.10 -14.59 8.99
CA LEU A 119 25.16 -14.07 7.99
C LEU A 119 24.57 -12.71 8.38
N LEU A 120 25.03 -12.11 9.47
CA LEU A 120 24.66 -10.74 9.80
C LEU A 120 25.40 -9.76 8.86
N SER A 121 24.64 -9.00 8.06
CA SER A 121 25.21 -8.03 7.12
C SER A 121 25.37 -6.65 7.76
N HIS A 122 24.33 -6.14 8.41
CA HIS A 122 24.36 -4.84 9.07
C HIS A 122 23.74 -4.91 10.47
N LEU A 123 24.33 -4.16 11.41
CA LEU A 123 23.82 -3.99 12.77
C LEU A 123 23.59 -2.51 13.06
N VAL A 124 22.42 -2.20 13.60
CA VAL A 124 22.11 -0.88 14.16
C VAL A 124 21.46 -1.03 15.53
N VAL A 125 21.96 -0.27 16.51
CA VAL A 125 21.42 -0.22 17.86
C VAL A 125 20.96 1.20 18.14
N LEU A 126 19.70 1.36 18.54
CA LEU A 126 19.04 2.64 18.75
C LEU A 126 18.46 2.68 20.16
N ASP A 127 19.02 3.54 21.01
CA ASP A 127 18.52 3.75 22.37
C ASP A 127 17.16 4.43 22.35
N ILE A 128 16.22 3.98 23.18
CA ILE A 128 14.89 4.56 23.28
C ILE A 128 14.40 4.51 24.73
N GLU A 129 13.50 5.42 25.09
CA GLU A 129 12.85 5.37 26.39
C GLU A 129 11.97 4.11 26.53
N ASN A 130 11.91 3.55 27.73
CA ASN A 130 11.01 2.44 28.03
C ASN A 130 9.57 2.94 28.14
N HIS A 131 8.91 3.10 26.99
CA HIS A 131 7.55 3.60 26.85
C HIS A 131 6.84 2.87 25.71
N GLY A 132 5.59 2.45 25.93
CA GLY A 132 4.80 1.74 24.93
C GLY A 132 5.31 0.33 24.64
N ARG A 133 6.06 -0.26 25.59
CA ARG A 133 6.63 -1.62 25.55
C ARG A 133 7.47 -1.83 24.28
N ASP A 134 7.33 -2.97 23.62
CA ASP A 134 7.98 -3.29 22.35
C ASP A 134 7.26 -2.69 21.12
N ILE A 135 6.07 -2.10 21.32
CA ILE A 135 5.22 -1.62 20.22
C ILE A 135 5.56 -0.20 19.81
N LEU A 136 5.68 0.76 20.75
CA LEU A 136 6.08 2.12 20.39
C LEU A 136 7.49 2.16 19.76
N PRO A 137 8.50 1.43 20.26
CA PRO A 137 9.79 1.33 19.59
C PRO A 137 9.69 0.78 18.17
N MET A 138 8.87 -0.25 17.94
CA MET A 138 8.59 -0.75 16.59
C MET A 138 7.95 0.33 15.71
N ILE A 139 6.94 1.06 16.21
CA ILE A 139 6.29 2.17 15.50
C ILE A 139 7.30 3.28 15.17
N ALA A 140 8.21 3.62 16.09
CA ALA A 140 9.25 4.60 15.86
C ALA A 140 10.18 4.17 14.71
N ILE A 141 10.58 2.89 14.66
CA ILE A 141 11.37 2.33 13.56
C ILE A 141 10.58 2.30 12.23
N VAL A 142 9.27 2.01 12.28
CA VAL A 142 8.42 2.10 11.08
C VAL A 142 8.37 3.55 10.56
N ASN A 143 8.30 4.53 11.45
CA ASN A 143 8.23 5.95 11.09
C ASN A 143 9.55 6.49 10.51
N THR A 144 10.70 5.86 10.77
CA THR A 144 11.99 6.26 10.18
C THR A 144 12.16 5.77 8.73
N GLY A 145 11.34 4.82 8.27
CA GLY A 145 11.55 4.16 6.98
C GLY A 145 12.59 3.04 7.01
N MET A 146 13.17 2.73 8.17
CA MET A 146 14.23 1.71 8.27
C MET A 146 13.76 0.32 7.88
N LEU A 147 12.47 0.01 8.02
CA LEU A 147 11.93 -1.28 7.60
C LEU A 147 11.54 -1.32 6.12
N ASP A 148 11.53 -0.19 5.42
CA ASP A 148 10.99 -0.08 4.07
C ASP A 148 11.68 -1.01 3.07
N PRO A 149 12.98 -1.35 3.15
CA PRO A 149 13.58 -2.27 2.17
C PRO A 149 13.21 -3.75 2.31
N TYR A 150 12.77 -4.20 3.49
CA TYR A 150 12.70 -5.64 3.79
C TYR A 150 11.41 -6.30 3.29
N GLU A 151 11.55 -7.52 2.76
CA GLU A 151 10.43 -8.36 2.35
C GLU A 151 9.83 -9.13 3.53
N LEU A 152 10.70 -9.61 4.44
CA LEU A 152 10.32 -10.29 5.67
C LEU A 152 11.03 -9.65 6.87
N VAL A 153 10.31 -9.61 7.99
CA VAL A 153 10.82 -9.17 9.27
C VAL A 153 10.55 -10.26 10.31
N LEU A 154 11.60 -10.70 11.01
CA LEU A 154 11.47 -11.43 12.27
C LEU A 154 11.42 -10.40 13.40
N LYS A 155 10.27 -10.26 14.05
CA LYS A 155 10.13 -9.41 15.22
C LYS A 155 10.28 -10.25 16.49
N VAL A 156 11.23 -9.87 17.32
CA VAL A 156 11.52 -10.51 18.61
C VAL A 156 11.74 -9.44 19.68
N HIS A 157 11.50 -9.78 20.93
CA HIS A 157 11.82 -8.90 22.04
C HIS A 157 12.19 -9.68 23.30
N THR A 158 12.93 -9.04 24.19
CA THR A 158 13.23 -9.61 25.50
C THR A 158 11.99 -9.51 26.39
N LYS A 159 11.58 -10.62 27.02
CA LYS A 159 10.40 -10.66 27.91
C LYS A 159 10.68 -11.52 29.13
N LYS A 160 10.42 -10.97 30.32
CA LYS A 160 10.26 -11.73 31.57
C LYS A 160 8.81 -11.63 32.01
N SER A 161 8.27 -12.69 32.59
CA SER A 161 6.86 -12.69 33.04
C SER A 161 6.79 -12.54 34.56
N GLU A 162 7.10 -11.34 35.08
CA GLU A 162 7.07 -11.06 36.52
C GLU A 162 5.71 -11.40 37.16
N TRP A 163 4.61 -11.19 36.42
CA TRP A 163 3.25 -11.51 36.87
C TRP A 163 2.99 -13.02 37.01
N ARG A 164 3.56 -13.86 36.13
CA ARG A 164 3.43 -15.33 36.22
C ARG A 164 4.33 -15.93 37.30
N GLU A 165 5.48 -15.30 37.57
CA GLU A 165 6.34 -15.68 38.70
C GLU A 165 5.66 -15.46 40.06
N GLY A 166 4.72 -14.51 40.15
CA GLY A 166 3.95 -14.21 41.36
C GLY A 166 2.65 -15.01 41.55
N HIS A 167 2.14 -15.74 40.54
CA HIS A 167 0.84 -16.42 40.60
C HIS A 167 0.96 -17.94 40.35
N SER A 168 0.94 -18.72 41.44
CA SER A 168 1.11 -20.18 41.45
C SER A 168 -0.04 -21.01 40.85
N GLU A 169 -1.10 -20.36 40.32
CA GLU A 169 -2.28 -21.03 39.78
C GLU A 169 -2.22 -21.28 38.26
N LEU A 170 -1.23 -20.71 37.57
CA LEU A 170 -0.97 -20.98 36.14
C LEU A 170 0.16 -22.00 36.00
N SER A 171 -0.06 -23.02 35.17
CA SER A 171 0.99 -24.01 34.87
C SER A 171 1.99 -23.42 33.87
N GLY A 172 3.24 -23.24 34.33
CA GLY A 172 4.41 -22.89 33.51
C GLY A 172 5.06 -21.55 33.89
N SER A 173 6.39 -21.46 33.82
CA SER A 173 7.13 -20.23 34.14
C SER A 173 7.12 -19.23 32.97
N GLY A 174 7.41 -17.96 33.25
CA GLY A 174 7.61 -16.95 32.20
C GLY A 174 8.73 -17.28 31.22
N ASP A 175 9.76 -17.97 31.72
CA ASP A 175 10.90 -18.45 30.93
C ASP A 175 10.49 -19.58 29.99
N GLU A 176 9.66 -20.53 30.44
CA GLU A 176 9.14 -21.61 29.59
C GLU A 176 8.32 -21.08 28.42
N TRP A 177 7.44 -20.09 28.66
CA TRP A 177 6.63 -19.48 27.61
C TRP A 177 7.47 -18.68 26.59
N ARG A 178 8.52 -17.99 27.03
CA ARG A 178 9.47 -17.33 26.13
C ARG A 178 10.22 -18.34 25.26
N GLN A 179 10.70 -19.43 25.87
CA GLN A 179 11.41 -20.49 25.16
C GLN A 179 10.52 -21.20 24.13
N GLU A 180 9.21 -21.30 24.37
CA GLU A 180 8.26 -21.80 23.38
C GLU A 180 8.21 -20.93 22.11
N PHE A 181 8.27 -19.59 22.24
CA PHE A 181 8.32 -18.71 21.05
C PHE A 181 9.63 -18.86 20.29
N TYR A 182 10.76 -18.81 20.99
CA TYR A 182 12.09 -18.88 20.35
C TYR A 182 12.30 -20.24 19.68
N SER A 183 12.01 -21.34 20.38
CA SER A 183 12.10 -22.67 19.79
C SER A 183 11.15 -22.87 18.60
N ALA A 184 9.97 -22.23 18.60
CA ALA A 184 9.03 -22.34 17.50
C ALA A 184 9.44 -21.52 16.26
N LEU A 185 10.05 -20.35 16.42
CA LEU A 185 10.30 -19.40 15.32
C LEU A 185 11.75 -19.32 14.86
N LEU A 186 12.69 -19.75 15.70
CA LEU A 186 14.11 -19.91 15.45
C LEU A 186 14.45 -21.38 15.67
N GLY A 187 14.93 -21.78 16.85
CA GLY A 187 14.97 -23.16 17.38
C GLY A 187 15.95 -24.12 16.69
N SER A 188 15.92 -24.20 15.36
CA SER A 188 16.91 -24.88 14.54
C SER A 188 16.90 -24.30 13.12
N ARG A 189 17.98 -24.52 12.38
CA ARG A 189 18.07 -24.12 10.97
C ARG A 189 16.96 -24.72 10.11
N GLU A 190 16.67 -26.02 10.27
CA GLU A 190 15.62 -26.71 9.51
C GLU A 190 14.23 -26.13 9.78
N ASN A 191 13.98 -25.67 11.01
CA ASN A 191 12.75 -25.02 11.37
C ASN A 191 12.61 -23.67 10.66
N VAL A 192 13.65 -22.83 10.68
CA VAL A 192 13.65 -21.54 9.98
C VAL A 192 13.53 -21.73 8.46
N GLU A 193 14.24 -22.68 7.87
CA GLU A 193 14.11 -23.03 6.44
C GLU A 193 12.66 -23.42 6.11
N SER A 194 11.98 -24.17 6.97
CA SER A 194 10.57 -24.53 6.79
C SER A 194 9.63 -23.32 6.86
N ILE A 195 9.86 -22.39 7.79
CA ILE A 195 9.09 -21.14 7.89
C ILE A 195 9.28 -20.30 6.63
N LEU A 196 10.53 -20.10 6.19
CA LEU A 196 10.84 -19.31 5.00
C LEU A 196 10.28 -19.99 3.74
N ASN A 197 10.33 -21.32 3.63
CA ASN A 197 9.68 -22.03 2.52
C ASN A 197 8.18 -21.73 2.45
N VAL A 198 7.48 -21.67 3.60
CA VAL A 198 6.05 -21.30 3.59
C VAL A 198 5.83 -19.87 3.11
N PHE A 199 6.65 -18.89 3.51
CA PHE A 199 6.57 -17.55 2.93
C PHE A 199 6.94 -17.51 1.45
N ALA A 200 7.85 -18.37 1.00
CA ALA A 200 8.26 -18.44 -0.40
C ALA A 200 7.17 -19.01 -1.31
N GLU A 201 6.48 -20.06 -0.87
CA GLU A 201 5.53 -20.84 -1.67
C GLU A 201 4.07 -20.40 -1.50
N ASN A 202 3.71 -19.92 -0.30
CA ASN A 202 2.36 -19.49 0.02
C ASN A 202 2.30 -17.97 0.14
N PRO A 203 2.04 -17.25 -0.96
CA PRO A 203 1.97 -15.80 -0.93
C PRO A 203 0.78 -15.29 -0.11
N ALA A 204 -0.16 -16.12 0.35
CA ALA A 204 -1.24 -15.70 1.22
C ALA A 204 -0.83 -15.57 2.70
N VAL A 205 0.30 -16.16 3.13
CA VAL A 205 0.76 -16.01 4.52
C VAL A 205 1.39 -14.63 4.71
N GLY A 206 0.78 -13.84 5.60
CA GLY A 206 1.26 -12.50 5.97
C GLY A 206 2.04 -12.49 7.27
N LEU A 207 1.62 -13.28 8.25
CA LEU A 207 2.20 -13.32 9.58
C LEU A 207 2.21 -14.76 10.11
N MET A 208 3.31 -15.19 10.72
CA MET A 208 3.44 -16.49 11.37
C MET A 208 3.99 -16.35 12.79
N THR A 209 3.30 -16.97 13.76
CA THR A 209 3.72 -16.97 15.17
C THR A 209 3.77 -18.40 15.74
N SER A 210 4.09 -18.53 17.03
CA SER A 210 4.20 -19.81 17.72
C SER A 210 2.83 -20.46 17.96
N PRO A 211 2.77 -21.77 18.22
CA PRO A 211 1.52 -22.52 18.34
C PRO A 211 0.60 -22.03 19.46
N GLY A 212 -0.69 -21.88 19.18
CA GLY A 212 -1.70 -21.42 20.13
C GLY A 212 -1.71 -19.92 20.41
N ASN A 213 -0.95 -19.12 19.66
CA ASN A 213 -0.86 -17.67 19.86
C ASN A 213 -1.58 -16.86 18.78
N VAL A 214 -2.19 -17.48 17.77
CA VAL A 214 -3.23 -16.83 16.94
C VAL A 214 -4.57 -16.94 17.68
N VAL A 215 -5.04 -15.83 18.23
CA VAL A 215 -6.19 -15.79 19.14
C VAL A 215 -7.37 -14.99 18.57
N GLY A 216 -8.57 -15.17 19.13
CA GLY A 216 -9.84 -14.66 18.59
C GLY A 216 -10.53 -13.54 19.38
N PRO A 217 -11.82 -13.26 19.07
CA PRO A 217 -12.66 -12.23 19.69
C PRO A 217 -12.81 -12.37 21.21
N GLU A 218 -12.58 -13.55 21.76
CA GLU A 218 -12.56 -13.78 23.19
C GLU A 218 -11.42 -13.03 23.92
N PHE A 219 -10.48 -12.45 23.19
CA PHE A 219 -9.34 -11.67 23.70
C PHE A 219 -9.43 -10.17 23.40
N TRP A 220 -10.63 -9.63 23.20
CA TRP A 220 -10.80 -8.18 23.07
C TRP A 220 -10.30 -7.41 24.29
N GLY A 221 -10.64 -7.88 25.50
CA GLY A 221 -10.30 -7.17 26.73
C GLY A 221 -10.83 -5.73 26.73
N GLY A 222 -10.07 -4.81 27.33
CA GLY A 222 -10.34 -3.37 27.33
C GLY A 222 -10.01 -2.64 26.02
N ASP A 223 -9.40 -3.30 25.03
CA ASP A 223 -8.84 -2.63 23.84
C ASP A 223 -9.82 -2.42 22.70
N LYS A 224 -11.02 -3.00 22.76
CA LYS A 224 -11.99 -2.99 21.66
C LYS A 224 -12.33 -1.57 21.17
N GLN A 225 -12.71 -0.69 22.10
CA GLN A 225 -13.09 0.68 21.75
C GLN A 225 -11.89 1.45 21.18
N LEU A 226 -10.72 1.31 21.80
CA LEU A 226 -9.50 1.96 21.33
C LEU A 226 -9.07 1.48 19.94
N THR A 227 -9.20 0.17 19.69
CA THR A 227 -8.95 -0.43 18.37
C THR A 227 -9.88 0.18 17.32
N ALA A 228 -11.18 0.33 17.62
CA ALA A 228 -12.12 0.99 16.72
C ALA A 228 -11.71 2.44 16.42
N GLU A 229 -11.34 3.23 17.44
CA GLU A 229 -10.89 4.62 17.25
C GLU A 229 -9.62 4.72 16.38
N LEU A 230 -8.67 3.81 16.57
CA LEU A 230 -7.45 3.76 15.77
C LEU A 230 -7.73 3.35 14.31
N LEU A 231 -8.64 2.40 14.07
CA LEU A 231 -9.04 1.97 12.72
C LEU A 231 -9.72 3.09 11.93
N ARG A 232 -10.43 4.01 12.61
CA ARG A 232 -10.99 5.22 11.96
C ARG A 232 -9.93 6.09 11.31
N ARG A 233 -8.68 6.07 11.79
CA ARG A 233 -7.57 6.77 11.12
C ARG A 233 -7.31 6.21 9.72
N LEU A 234 -7.58 4.93 9.48
CA LEU A 234 -7.48 4.29 8.16
C LEU A 234 -8.84 4.20 7.44
N GLU A 235 -9.87 4.88 7.98
CA GLU A 235 -11.24 4.82 7.47
C GLU A 235 -11.80 3.37 7.43
N LEU A 236 -11.32 2.51 8.32
CA LEU A 236 -11.76 1.13 8.47
C LEU A 236 -12.80 1.02 9.59
N GLU A 237 -13.87 0.27 9.32
CA GLU A 237 -14.86 -0.11 10.33
C GLU A 237 -14.39 -1.40 11.04
N LEU A 238 -14.52 -1.42 12.38
CA LEU A 238 -14.21 -2.60 13.17
C LEU A 238 -15.30 -3.67 12.98
N ASP A 239 -14.89 -4.86 12.54
CA ASP A 239 -15.69 -6.07 12.67
C ASP A 239 -15.19 -6.87 13.88
N GLU A 240 -16.01 -6.93 14.92
CA GLU A 240 -15.65 -7.47 16.22
C GLU A 240 -15.51 -9.01 16.21
N GLU A 241 -16.27 -9.68 15.34
CA GLU A 241 -16.36 -11.14 15.30
C GLU A 241 -15.21 -11.76 14.49
N SER A 242 -14.63 -11.01 13.56
CA SER A 242 -13.53 -11.47 12.73
C SER A 242 -12.14 -11.28 13.34
N LEU A 243 -12.04 -10.76 14.58
CA LEU A 243 -10.75 -10.55 15.23
C LEU A 243 -9.90 -11.83 15.19
N ARG A 244 -8.72 -11.71 14.59
CA ARG A 244 -7.63 -12.68 14.68
C ARG A 244 -6.33 -11.90 14.78
N PHE A 245 -5.51 -12.21 15.77
CA PHE A 245 -4.20 -11.56 15.93
C PHE A 245 -3.19 -12.49 16.61
N ALA A 246 -1.91 -12.21 16.40
CA ALA A 246 -0.83 -12.91 17.09
C ALA A 246 -0.59 -12.24 18.45
N SER A 247 -0.85 -12.96 19.54
CA SER A 247 -0.63 -12.47 20.89
C SER A 247 0.84 -12.54 21.29
N GLY A 248 1.32 -11.53 22.02
CA GLY A 248 2.67 -11.51 22.59
C GLY A 248 3.75 -11.01 21.63
N SER A 249 3.37 -10.42 20.49
CA SER A 249 4.20 -9.60 19.61
C SER A 249 5.58 -10.18 19.16
N ILE A 250 5.67 -11.50 19.04
CA ILE A 250 6.82 -12.24 18.49
C ILE A 250 6.36 -13.08 17.28
N TYR A 251 6.88 -12.80 16.09
CA TYR A 251 6.45 -13.42 14.85
C TYR A 251 7.41 -13.17 13.67
N TRP A 252 7.29 -14.01 12.64
CA TRP A 252 7.72 -13.69 11.28
C TRP A 252 6.59 -12.97 10.54
N VAL A 253 6.89 -11.92 9.79
CA VAL A 253 5.86 -11.11 9.11
C VAL A 253 6.36 -10.54 7.78
N ARG A 254 5.46 -10.40 6.80
CA ARG A 254 5.70 -9.61 5.59
C ARG A 254 6.02 -8.17 5.99
N GLY A 255 7.12 -7.63 5.47
CA GLY A 255 7.57 -6.27 5.80
C GLY A 255 6.47 -5.22 5.62
N PHE A 256 5.67 -5.34 4.55
CA PHE A 256 4.54 -4.47 4.25
C PHE A 256 3.57 -4.28 5.44
N LEU A 257 3.29 -5.33 6.22
CA LEU A 257 2.33 -5.24 7.33
C LEU A 257 2.85 -4.36 8.48
N LEU A 258 4.16 -4.33 8.71
CA LEU A 258 4.76 -3.41 9.69
C LEU A 258 4.96 -2.02 9.08
N GLN A 259 5.50 -1.95 7.86
CA GLN A 259 5.74 -0.71 7.13
C GLN A 259 4.44 0.12 6.99
N GLY A 260 3.34 -0.54 6.69
CA GLY A 260 2.02 0.06 6.55
C GLY A 260 1.47 0.70 7.82
N LEU A 261 1.97 0.34 9.01
CA LEU A 261 1.52 0.95 10.28
C LEU A 261 1.80 2.46 10.30
N ARG A 262 2.73 2.95 9.47
CA ARG A 262 2.96 4.40 9.24
C ARG A 262 1.67 5.15 8.90
N ALA A 263 0.73 4.51 8.20
CA ALA A 263 -0.55 5.10 7.83
C ALA A 263 -1.44 5.48 9.04
N LEU A 264 -1.23 4.86 10.22
CA LEU A 264 -1.90 5.24 11.45
C LEU A 264 -1.40 6.58 12.01
N ASN A 265 -0.21 7.02 11.59
CA ASN A 265 0.47 8.25 12.03
C ASN A 265 0.54 8.33 13.56
N LEU A 266 1.06 7.26 14.16
CA LEU A 266 1.24 7.12 15.60
C LEU A 266 2.60 7.66 16.02
N ASP A 267 2.66 8.36 17.15
CA ASP A 267 3.90 8.74 17.81
C ASP A 267 3.82 8.53 19.33
N SER A 268 4.85 8.93 20.08
CA SER A 268 4.89 8.79 21.54
C SER A 268 3.68 9.42 22.25
N ASP A 269 3.09 10.48 21.71
CA ASP A 269 1.96 11.18 22.33
C ASP A 269 0.64 10.36 22.24
N ASP A 270 0.64 9.26 21.49
CA ASP A 270 -0.48 8.32 21.39
C ASP A 270 -0.41 7.19 22.43
N PHE A 271 0.72 7.00 23.11
CA PHE A 271 0.92 5.87 24.03
C PHE A 271 0.73 6.25 25.49
N ASP A 272 0.17 5.32 26.25
CA ASP A 272 -0.07 5.44 27.69
C ASP A 272 1.22 5.57 28.49
N VAL A 273 1.19 6.35 29.57
CA VAL A 273 2.31 6.39 30.52
C VAL A 273 2.38 5.05 31.25
N GLU A 274 3.57 4.46 31.37
CA GLU A 274 3.75 3.17 32.04
C GLU A 274 3.40 3.26 33.53
N ALA A 275 2.40 2.49 33.96
CA ALA A 275 1.87 2.43 35.32
C ALA A 275 1.51 1.00 35.76
N GLY A 276 2.05 -0.02 35.08
CA GLY A 276 1.80 -1.44 35.37
C GLY A 276 0.48 -1.97 34.81
N GLN A 277 -0.09 -1.30 33.79
CA GLN A 277 -1.28 -1.75 33.09
C GLN A 277 -1.07 -3.15 32.50
N VAL A 278 -2.11 -3.97 32.47
CA VAL A 278 -2.05 -5.34 31.92
C VAL A 278 -2.87 -5.50 30.65
N ASP A 279 -3.69 -4.51 30.29
CA ASP A 279 -4.60 -4.49 29.15
C ASP A 279 -5.09 -3.05 28.89
N GLY A 280 -5.77 -2.77 27.77
CA GLY A 280 -6.44 -1.48 27.54
C GLY A 280 -5.49 -0.31 27.25
N THR A 281 -4.44 -0.54 26.47
CA THR A 281 -3.43 0.48 26.12
C THR A 281 -3.23 0.55 24.61
N THR A 282 -2.65 1.62 24.10
CA THR A 282 -2.32 1.74 22.66
C THR A 282 -1.47 0.57 22.16
N ALA A 283 -0.52 0.06 22.96
CA ALA A 283 0.30 -1.09 22.58
C ALA A 283 -0.55 -2.35 22.32
N HIS A 284 -1.43 -2.68 23.24
CA HIS A 284 -2.35 -3.82 23.14
C HIS A 284 -3.37 -3.67 22.00
N ALA A 285 -3.90 -2.46 21.77
CA ALA A 285 -4.75 -2.20 20.61
C ALA A 285 -4.01 -2.40 19.28
N ILE A 286 -2.73 -2.02 19.19
CA ILE A 286 -1.93 -2.20 17.99
C ILE A 286 -1.61 -3.68 17.70
N GLU A 287 -1.42 -4.52 18.71
CA GLU A 287 -1.32 -5.98 18.51
C GLU A 287 -2.56 -6.54 17.80
N ARG A 288 -3.77 -6.09 18.19
CA ARG A 288 -5.03 -6.49 17.56
C ARG A 288 -5.15 -5.94 16.15
N ILE A 289 -4.80 -4.67 15.96
CA ILE A 289 -4.80 -3.99 14.66
C ILE A 289 -3.89 -4.71 13.66
N LEU A 290 -2.71 -5.17 14.06
CA LEU A 290 -1.82 -5.87 13.13
C LEU A 290 -2.48 -7.13 12.54
N GLY A 291 -3.24 -7.86 13.35
CA GLY A 291 -4.03 -8.99 12.88
C GLY A 291 -5.17 -8.59 11.94
N ILE A 292 -5.90 -7.52 12.28
CA ILE A 292 -6.96 -6.95 11.43
C ILE A 292 -6.38 -6.50 10.07
N LEU A 293 -5.26 -5.78 10.07
CA LEU A 293 -4.60 -5.28 8.87
C LEU A 293 -3.96 -6.39 8.05
N THR A 294 -3.55 -7.49 8.67
CA THR A 294 -3.14 -8.71 7.96
C THR A 294 -4.30 -9.23 7.11
N MET A 295 -5.48 -9.36 7.69
CA MET A 295 -6.68 -9.81 6.96
C MET A 295 -7.16 -8.77 5.95
N GLU A 296 -7.12 -7.48 6.29
CA GLU A 296 -7.55 -6.40 5.37
C GLU A 296 -6.64 -6.30 4.14
N ALA A 297 -5.34 -6.56 4.31
CA ALA A 297 -4.40 -6.70 3.21
C ALA A 297 -4.73 -7.88 2.27
N GLY A 298 -5.59 -8.82 2.66
CA GLY A 298 -5.81 -10.07 1.94
C GLY A 298 -4.75 -11.13 2.24
N TYR A 299 -4.07 -11.03 3.38
CA TYR A 299 -3.19 -12.07 3.92
C TYR A 299 -3.90 -12.91 4.99
N THR A 300 -3.26 -14.00 5.40
CA THR A 300 -3.66 -14.85 6.53
C THR A 300 -2.62 -14.83 7.64
N LEU A 301 -3.09 -15.07 8.87
CA LEU A 301 -2.24 -15.41 10.00
C LEU A 301 -2.03 -16.93 10.04
N ALA A 302 -0.83 -17.35 10.40
CA ALA A 302 -0.43 -18.75 10.52
C ALA A 302 0.28 -19.02 11.84
N GLU A 303 0.34 -20.29 12.22
CA GLU A 303 1.16 -20.78 13.33
C GLU A 303 2.16 -21.81 12.81
N THR A 304 3.26 -22.04 13.51
CA THR A 304 4.25 -23.04 13.08
C THR A 304 3.70 -24.49 13.09
N THR A 305 2.59 -24.76 13.81
CA THR A 305 1.87 -26.04 13.68
C THR A 305 1.16 -26.22 12.34
N THR A 306 0.92 -25.12 11.61
CA THR A 306 0.28 -25.13 10.29
C THR A 306 1.29 -25.35 9.15
N LEU A 307 2.58 -25.44 9.47
CA LEU A 307 3.63 -25.86 8.53
C LEU A 307 3.29 -27.26 8.01
N SER A 308 2.75 -27.33 6.80
CA SER A 308 2.83 -28.54 6.00
C SER A 308 4.25 -28.64 5.42
N PRO A 309 4.77 -29.84 5.12
CA PRO A 309 6.04 -29.94 4.40
C PRO A 309 5.89 -29.16 3.10
N ALA A 310 6.70 -28.10 2.94
CA ALA A 310 6.81 -27.34 1.70
C ALA A 310 7.05 -28.30 0.52
N GLY A 311 6.50 -27.97 -0.65
CA GLY A 311 6.64 -28.81 -1.84
C GLY A 311 8.08 -28.84 -2.34
N ASP A 312 8.75 -27.68 -2.25
CA ASP A 312 10.15 -27.43 -2.56
C ASP A 312 10.90 -27.03 -1.28
N HIS A 313 11.79 -27.92 -0.84
CA HIS A 313 12.61 -27.68 0.35
C HIS A 313 13.68 -26.58 0.16
N GLY A 314 13.90 -26.09 -1.06
CA GLY A 314 14.85 -25.02 -1.38
C GLY A 314 14.23 -23.65 -1.64
N ALA A 315 12.89 -23.52 -1.60
CA ALA A 315 12.21 -22.28 -1.97
C ALA A 315 12.66 -21.06 -1.15
N TRP A 316 13.06 -21.26 0.12
CA TRP A 316 13.59 -20.24 1.03
C TRP A 316 14.80 -19.50 0.47
N GLN A 317 15.56 -20.11 -0.44
CA GLN A 317 16.76 -19.50 -1.04
C GLN A 317 16.44 -18.21 -1.81
N ARG A 318 15.17 -17.99 -2.18
CA ARG A 318 14.73 -16.73 -2.79
C ARG A 318 14.93 -15.50 -1.90
N PHE A 319 15.06 -15.69 -0.58
CA PHE A 319 15.33 -14.59 0.34
C PHE A 319 16.83 -14.25 0.41
N GLY A 320 17.68 -14.99 -0.27
CA GLY A 320 19.08 -14.64 -0.45
C GLY A 320 19.26 -13.45 -1.43
N PRO A 321 20.29 -12.61 -1.24
CA PRO A 321 20.50 -11.41 -2.04
C PRO A 321 20.73 -11.69 -3.53
N THR A 322 21.29 -12.85 -3.87
CA THR A 322 21.65 -13.23 -5.25
C THR A 322 20.49 -13.77 -6.09
N HIS A 323 19.31 -13.98 -5.53
CA HIS A 323 18.19 -14.57 -6.27
C HIS A 323 17.50 -13.51 -7.14
N GLU A 324 17.47 -13.68 -8.46
CA GLU A 324 16.86 -12.69 -9.36
C GLU A 324 15.38 -12.45 -9.02
N ARG A 325 14.94 -11.19 -9.06
CA ARG A 325 13.54 -10.80 -8.83
C ARG A 325 12.93 -10.36 -10.15
N SER A 326 11.81 -10.95 -10.51
CA SER A 326 10.98 -10.49 -11.62
C SER A 326 9.60 -10.11 -11.09
N PRO A 327 9.05 -8.93 -11.45
CA PRO A 327 7.71 -8.56 -11.03
C PRO A 327 6.68 -9.60 -11.52
N ARG A 328 5.61 -9.87 -10.77
CA ARG A 328 4.56 -10.83 -11.15
C ARG A 328 3.72 -10.38 -12.35
N ALA A 329 3.56 -9.07 -12.52
CA ALA A 329 2.87 -8.41 -13.61
C ALA A 329 3.65 -7.17 -14.07
N ARG A 330 3.21 -6.58 -15.17
CA ARG A 330 3.59 -5.28 -15.69
C ARG A 330 2.57 -4.26 -15.20
N VAL A 331 2.97 -3.35 -14.33
CA VAL A 331 2.07 -2.35 -13.73
C VAL A 331 2.37 -0.99 -14.34
N VAL A 332 1.34 -0.33 -14.87
CA VAL A 332 1.46 0.97 -15.56
C VAL A 332 0.42 1.94 -15.00
N PRO A 333 0.78 2.86 -14.09
CA PRO A 333 -0.13 3.89 -13.63
C PRO A 333 -0.33 4.99 -14.68
N PHE A 334 -1.52 5.60 -14.65
CA PHE A 334 -1.81 6.81 -15.43
C PHE A 334 -1.08 8.02 -14.83
N TYR A 335 -0.64 8.91 -15.71
CA TYR A 335 0.19 10.06 -15.34
C TYR A 335 -0.41 11.36 -15.88
N LEU A 336 -0.67 12.30 -14.97
CA LEU A 336 -1.17 13.64 -15.26
C LEU A 336 -0.02 14.61 -15.54
N PRO A 337 0.06 15.19 -16.76
CA PRO A 337 1.14 16.12 -17.10
C PRO A 337 0.94 17.55 -16.58
N GLN A 338 -0.16 17.89 -15.90
CA GLN A 338 -0.60 19.29 -15.71
C GLN A 338 0.28 20.15 -14.81
N PHE A 339 1.07 19.61 -13.88
CA PHE A 339 1.79 20.35 -12.82
C PHE A 339 2.98 21.22 -13.31
N HIS A 340 2.77 21.98 -14.38
CA HIS A 340 3.62 23.01 -14.93
C HIS A 340 2.71 24.09 -15.54
N THR A 341 3.19 25.33 -15.63
CA THR A 341 2.41 26.40 -16.25
C THR A 341 2.48 26.33 -17.77
N TYR A 342 1.41 26.74 -18.45
CA TYR A 342 1.40 26.90 -19.90
C TYR A 342 0.38 27.98 -20.32
N PRO A 343 0.53 28.59 -21.50
CA PRO A 343 -0.16 29.84 -21.85
C PRO A 343 -1.69 29.76 -21.78
N GLU A 344 -2.28 28.65 -22.23
CA GLU A 344 -3.73 28.47 -22.23
C GLU A 344 -4.28 28.32 -20.82
N ASN A 345 -3.64 27.54 -19.94
CA ASN A 345 -4.08 27.42 -18.54
C ASN A 345 -3.99 28.76 -17.82
N ASP A 346 -2.91 29.52 -18.03
CA ASP A 346 -2.76 30.85 -17.45
C ASP A 346 -3.87 31.80 -17.92
N ALA A 347 -4.26 31.72 -19.20
CA ALA A 347 -5.35 32.50 -19.75
C ALA A 347 -6.73 32.10 -19.22
N TRP A 348 -6.93 30.82 -18.86
CA TRP A 348 -8.21 30.31 -18.39
C TRP A 348 -8.42 30.46 -16.89
N TRP A 349 -7.37 30.25 -16.10
CA TRP A 349 -7.43 30.09 -14.65
C TRP A 349 -6.66 31.15 -13.87
N GLY A 350 -5.83 31.94 -14.55
CA GLY A 350 -5.00 32.98 -13.97
C GLY A 350 -3.51 32.62 -14.04
N HIS A 351 -2.68 33.66 -14.12
CA HIS A 351 -1.23 33.52 -14.28
C HIS A 351 -0.60 32.67 -13.16
N GLY A 352 0.13 31.62 -13.55
CA GLY A 352 0.82 30.73 -12.63
C GLY A 352 -0.03 29.54 -12.16
N PHE A 353 -1.17 29.28 -12.80
CA PHE A 353 -2.06 28.20 -12.37
C PHE A 353 -1.45 26.82 -12.63
N THR A 354 -1.50 25.99 -11.59
CA THR A 354 -1.29 24.53 -11.62
C THR A 354 -2.33 23.89 -10.69
N GLU A 355 -2.54 22.58 -10.79
CA GLU A 355 -3.47 21.84 -9.93
C GLU A 355 -3.13 21.97 -8.44
N TRP A 356 -1.88 22.34 -8.10
CA TRP A 356 -1.50 22.66 -6.72
C TRP A 356 -2.33 23.76 -6.09
N SER A 357 -2.85 24.71 -6.89
CA SER A 357 -3.75 25.76 -6.40
C SER A 357 -5.06 25.18 -5.85
N ASN A 358 -5.61 24.14 -6.50
CA ASN A 358 -6.82 23.44 -6.04
C ASN A 358 -6.51 22.56 -4.84
N VAL A 359 -5.42 21.79 -4.91
CA VAL A 359 -4.97 20.88 -3.84
C VAL A 359 -4.74 21.63 -2.53
N ALA A 360 -4.02 22.75 -2.57
CA ALA A 360 -3.72 23.55 -1.38
C ALA A 360 -4.95 24.27 -0.79
N ALA A 361 -5.98 24.52 -1.61
CA ALA A 361 -7.20 25.21 -1.18
C ALA A 361 -8.25 24.27 -0.57
N ALA A 362 -8.12 22.96 -0.78
CA ALA A 362 -9.08 21.96 -0.34
C ALA A 362 -9.26 21.92 1.18
N GLN A 363 -10.50 21.76 1.62
CA GLN A 363 -10.89 21.68 3.03
C GLN A 363 -11.52 20.33 3.38
N PRO A 364 -11.34 19.82 4.61
CA PRO A 364 -12.10 18.69 5.13
C PRO A 364 -13.60 18.90 5.00
N VAL A 365 -14.35 17.85 4.62
CA VAL A 365 -15.83 17.87 4.53
C VAL A 365 -16.50 16.89 5.48
N PHE A 366 -15.71 16.12 6.23
CA PHE A 366 -16.13 15.27 7.35
C PHE A 366 -14.97 15.17 8.35
N LEU A 367 -15.25 14.67 9.56
CA LEU A 367 -14.25 14.59 10.63
C LEU A 367 -13.13 13.62 10.26
N GLY A 368 -11.89 14.10 10.28
CA GLY A 368 -10.72 13.29 9.91
C GLY A 368 -10.44 13.19 8.41
N HIS A 369 -11.29 13.76 7.55
CA HIS A 369 -11.07 13.79 6.09
C HIS A 369 -9.70 14.34 5.74
N ASN A 370 -8.93 13.61 4.92
CA ASN A 370 -7.54 13.95 4.61
C ASN A 370 -7.40 15.05 3.54
N GLN A 371 -7.98 16.23 3.82
CA GLN A 371 -7.83 17.42 2.99
C GLN A 371 -7.21 18.58 3.80
N PRO A 372 -6.34 19.41 3.20
CA PRO A 372 -5.75 19.23 1.88
C PRO A 372 -4.86 17.98 1.80
N PHE A 373 -4.91 17.24 0.69
CA PHE A 373 -4.09 16.05 0.49
C PHE A 373 -2.74 16.42 -0.12
N LEU A 374 -1.67 16.42 0.70
CA LEU A 374 -0.40 17.05 0.34
C LEU A 374 0.74 16.06 0.06
N PRO A 375 1.68 16.43 -0.84
CA PRO A 375 2.88 15.65 -1.13
C PRO A 375 3.87 15.63 0.02
N ALA A 376 4.64 14.53 0.11
CA ALA A 376 5.72 14.35 1.07
C ALA A 376 7.08 14.76 0.50
N ASP A 377 7.68 13.91 -0.34
CA ASP A 377 9.13 13.98 -0.60
C ASP A 377 9.48 14.90 -1.78
N LEU A 378 8.62 14.94 -2.80
CA LEU A 378 8.80 15.79 -3.97
C LEU A 378 8.22 17.21 -3.80
N GLY A 379 7.43 17.43 -2.74
CA GLY A 379 6.77 18.71 -2.47
C GLY A 379 5.83 19.15 -3.60
N PHE A 380 5.54 20.46 -3.65
CA PHE A 380 4.79 21.08 -4.75
C PHE A 380 5.71 21.25 -5.97
N TYR A 381 5.91 20.16 -6.70
CA TYR A 381 6.87 20.11 -7.80
C TYR A 381 6.37 20.80 -9.09
N ASP A 382 7.31 21.08 -9.99
CA ASP A 382 7.05 21.57 -11.36
C ASP A 382 7.54 20.52 -12.37
N LEU A 383 6.63 20.03 -13.21
CA LEU A 383 6.93 19.02 -14.23
C LEU A 383 7.73 19.54 -15.42
N ALA A 384 8.01 20.85 -15.49
CA ALA A 384 9.04 21.38 -16.38
C ALA A 384 10.46 20.96 -15.97
N SER A 385 10.64 20.47 -14.73
CA SER A 385 11.92 19.96 -14.25
C SER A 385 12.10 18.47 -14.54
N ASP A 386 13.14 18.13 -15.30
CA ASP A 386 13.53 16.75 -15.59
C ASP A 386 13.94 16.00 -14.32
N ASP A 387 14.54 16.68 -13.34
CA ASP A 387 14.93 16.10 -12.04
C ASP A 387 13.72 15.58 -11.25
N VAL A 388 12.57 16.25 -11.36
CA VAL A 388 11.33 15.79 -10.71
C VAL A 388 10.86 14.48 -11.36
N ARG A 389 10.86 14.44 -12.70
CA ARG A 389 10.41 13.26 -13.45
C ARG A 389 11.35 12.07 -13.23
N GLY A 390 12.66 12.31 -13.24
CA GLY A 390 13.66 11.29 -12.90
C GLY A 390 13.43 10.69 -11.52
N LYS A 391 13.18 11.51 -10.48
CA LYS A 391 12.85 11.01 -9.14
C LYS A 391 11.53 10.23 -9.07
N GLN A 392 10.53 10.61 -9.88
CA GLN A 392 9.29 9.84 -9.98
C GLN A 392 9.54 8.47 -10.61
N TYR A 393 10.38 8.40 -11.65
CA TYR A 393 10.80 7.14 -12.26
C TYR A 393 11.66 6.28 -11.32
N GLU A 394 12.52 6.89 -10.50
CA GLU A 394 13.27 6.18 -9.44
C GLU A 394 12.31 5.50 -8.45
N LEU A 395 11.35 6.27 -7.90
CA LEU A 395 10.32 5.74 -6.99
C LEU A 395 9.48 4.62 -7.64
N ALA A 396 9.12 4.77 -8.91
CA ALA A 396 8.38 3.77 -9.66
C ALA A 396 9.21 2.48 -9.85
N THR A 397 10.47 2.62 -10.24
CA THR A 397 11.41 1.51 -10.47
C THR A 397 11.64 0.71 -9.19
N GLU A 398 11.85 1.39 -8.06
CA GLU A 398 12.01 0.76 -6.74
C GLU A 398 10.77 -0.05 -6.32
N ALA A 399 9.58 0.39 -6.73
CA ALA A 399 8.33 -0.35 -6.51
C ALA A 399 8.09 -1.49 -7.52
N GLY A 400 8.89 -1.58 -8.58
CA GLY A 400 8.71 -2.54 -9.68
C GLY A 400 7.68 -2.13 -10.74
N ILE A 401 7.26 -0.87 -10.74
CA ILE A 401 6.40 -0.29 -11.77
C ILE A 401 7.19 -0.22 -13.08
N GLU A 402 6.55 -0.56 -14.20
CA GLU A 402 7.24 -0.62 -15.49
C GLU A 402 7.54 0.77 -16.05
N GLY A 403 6.60 1.70 -15.91
CA GLY A 403 6.64 3.02 -16.51
C GLY A 403 5.27 3.68 -16.46
N PHE A 404 5.11 4.80 -17.17
CA PHE A 404 3.91 5.63 -17.07
C PHE A 404 3.09 5.66 -18.35
N MET A 405 1.75 5.68 -18.21
CA MET A 405 0.85 6.03 -19.29
C MET A 405 0.44 7.50 -19.16
N TYR A 406 1.03 8.36 -19.98
CA TYR A 406 0.73 9.79 -19.97
C TYR A 406 -0.63 10.06 -20.61
N TYR A 407 -1.47 10.88 -19.96
CA TYR A 407 -2.57 11.52 -20.67
C TYR A 407 -1.99 12.45 -21.74
N TYR A 408 -2.37 12.21 -22.99
CA TYR A 408 -1.94 13.00 -24.13
C TYR A 408 -3.12 13.82 -24.67
N TYR A 409 -2.99 15.13 -24.55
CA TYR A 409 -4.06 16.07 -24.90
C TYR A 409 -3.82 16.67 -26.28
N TRP A 410 -4.46 16.05 -27.26
CA TRP A 410 -4.45 16.47 -28.66
C TRP A 410 -5.87 16.82 -29.11
N PHE A 411 -6.04 18.05 -29.59
CA PHE A 411 -7.32 18.63 -29.98
C PHE A 411 -7.24 19.12 -31.42
N ALA A 412 -7.53 18.24 -32.38
CA ALA A 412 -7.54 18.56 -33.81
C ALA A 412 -6.28 19.34 -34.25
N GLY A 413 -5.09 18.78 -33.96
CA GLY A 413 -3.77 19.34 -34.32
C GLY A 413 -3.18 20.30 -33.29
N ARG A 414 -3.93 20.66 -32.24
CA ARG A 414 -3.40 21.47 -31.13
C ARG A 414 -3.09 20.60 -29.92
N LYS A 415 -1.82 20.61 -29.52
CA LYS A 415 -1.33 19.91 -28.33
C LYS A 415 -1.40 20.83 -27.11
N LEU A 416 -1.81 20.29 -25.96
CA LEU A 416 -1.76 20.96 -24.66
C LEU A 416 -1.05 20.06 -23.65
N MET A 417 -0.35 20.65 -22.67
CA MET A 417 0.37 19.92 -21.62
C MET A 417 1.31 18.81 -22.15
N ASN A 418 1.76 18.92 -23.39
CA ASN A 418 2.56 17.90 -24.07
C ASN A 418 4.03 17.93 -23.65
N MET A 419 4.50 19.02 -23.04
CA MET A 419 5.91 19.19 -22.69
C MET A 419 6.46 18.04 -21.83
N PRO A 420 5.83 17.61 -20.70
CA PRO A 420 6.44 16.59 -19.85
C PRO A 420 6.68 15.24 -20.53
N VAL A 421 5.83 14.88 -21.50
CA VAL A 421 5.96 13.62 -22.25
C VAL A 421 6.86 13.77 -23.47
N GLU A 422 6.84 14.92 -24.16
CA GLU A 422 7.72 15.15 -25.32
C GLU A 422 9.17 15.38 -24.90
N SER A 423 9.42 15.98 -23.73
CA SER A 423 10.77 16.15 -23.18
C SER A 423 11.47 14.82 -22.86
N LEU A 424 10.74 13.70 -22.74
CA LEU A 424 11.35 12.38 -22.58
C LEU A 424 12.21 12.03 -23.80
N LEU A 425 11.84 12.50 -25.00
CA LEU A 425 12.57 12.26 -26.25
C LEU A 425 13.95 12.94 -26.29
N ASP A 426 14.17 13.95 -25.45
CA ASP A 426 15.43 14.69 -25.41
C ASP A 426 16.50 13.98 -24.56
N GLY A 427 16.10 13.01 -23.73
CA GLY A 427 16.98 12.24 -22.84
C GLY A 427 17.21 10.79 -23.29
N ASP A 428 18.21 10.14 -22.70
CA ASP A 428 18.54 8.73 -22.89
C ASP A 428 18.32 7.86 -21.64
N ALA A 429 17.73 8.43 -20.59
CA ALA A 429 17.36 7.73 -19.37
C ALA A 429 16.34 6.62 -19.65
N ASP A 430 16.46 5.50 -18.93
CA ASP A 430 15.53 4.37 -19.00
C ASP A 430 14.22 4.71 -18.29
N GLU A 431 13.39 5.48 -18.99
CA GLU A 431 12.11 6.02 -18.52
C GLU A 431 10.97 5.47 -19.39
N PRO A 432 10.53 4.22 -19.21
CA PRO A 432 9.51 3.63 -20.08
C PRO A 432 8.19 4.40 -20.00
N PHE A 433 7.56 4.59 -21.15
CA PHE A 433 6.31 5.34 -21.22
C PHE A 433 5.41 4.86 -22.35
N CYS A 434 4.12 5.14 -22.23
CA CYS A 434 3.18 5.12 -23.34
C CYS A 434 2.17 6.25 -23.17
N ILE A 435 1.26 6.40 -24.14
CA ILE A 435 0.26 7.46 -24.09
C ILE A 435 -1.17 6.92 -24.17
N MET A 436 -2.06 7.64 -23.52
CA MET A 436 -3.51 7.57 -23.74
C MET A 436 -4.01 8.89 -24.29
N TRP A 437 -4.64 8.86 -25.46
CA TRP A 437 -5.30 10.03 -26.00
C TRP A 437 -6.58 10.32 -25.20
N ALA A 438 -6.51 11.36 -24.36
CA ALA A 438 -7.64 11.92 -23.63
C ALA A 438 -8.46 12.81 -24.59
N ASN A 439 -9.26 12.18 -25.45
CA ASN A 439 -9.89 12.83 -26.60
C ASN A 439 -11.21 13.56 -26.29
N GLU A 440 -11.59 13.68 -25.02
CA GLU A 440 -12.77 14.46 -24.58
C GLU A 440 -12.58 15.96 -24.77
N ASN A 441 -13.68 16.68 -24.99
CA ASN A 441 -13.66 18.15 -25.01
C ASN A 441 -13.31 18.71 -23.62
N TRP A 442 -12.46 19.73 -23.58
CA TRP A 442 -12.15 20.44 -22.34
C TRP A 442 -13.20 21.52 -22.08
N THR A 443 -13.88 21.45 -20.94
CA THR A 443 -14.91 22.41 -20.52
C THR A 443 -14.47 23.25 -19.31
N ARG A 444 -14.97 24.49 -19.19
CA ARG A 444 -14.72 25.38 -18.03
C ARG A 444 -15.25 24.84 -16.71
N ARG A 445 -16.20 23.92 -16.75
CA ARG A 445 -16.62 23.15 -15.59
C ARG A 445 -15.87 21.83 -15.62
N TRP A 446 -15.28 21.47 -14.50
CA TRP A 446 -14.59 20.19 -14.27
C TRP A 446 -15.56 18.98 -14.29
N ASP A 447 -16.82 19.15 -14.74
CA ASP A 447 -17.89 18.14 -14.78
C ASP A 447 -18.18 17.61 -16.20
N GLY A 448 -17.34 17.93 -17.20
CA GLY A 448 -17.48 17.45 -18.57
C GLY A 448 -18.72 17.94 -19.32
N GLY A 449 -19.48 18.91 -18.77
CA GLY A 449 -20.70 19.41 -19.39
C GLY A 449 -20.45 20.34 -20.59
N GLU A 450 -21.14 20.10 -21.71
CA GLU A 450 -21.03 20.81 -23.01
C GLU A 450 -21.26 22.34 -22.98
N LYS A 451 -21.67 22.92 -21.84
CA LYS A 451 -21.88 24.36 -21.70
C LYS A 451 -20.59 25.00 -21.20
N ASN A 452 -19.79 25.52 -22.14
CA ASN A 452 -18.51 26.27 -22.01
C ASN A 452 -17.25 25.46 -22.34
N VAL A 453 -17.18 24.89 -23.55
CA VAL A 453 -15.96 24.27 -24.10
C VAL A 453 -14.84 25.32 -24.25
N LEU A 454 -13.69 25.07 -23.63
CA LEU A 454 -12.45 25.85 -23.75
C LEU A 454 -11.69 25.47 -25.03
N ILE A 455 -11.60 24.16 -25.27
CA ILE A 455 -11.05 23.56 -26.48
C ILE A 455 -11.72 22.21 -26.71
N GLY A 456 -11.96 21.82 -27.95
CA GLY A 456 -12.62 20.57 -28.27
C GLY A 456 -12.14 20.00 -29.60
N GLN A 457 -12.64 18.82 -29.93
CA GLN A 457 -12.33 18.16 -31.19
C GLN A 457 -13.10 18.78 -32.36
N ASP A 458 -12.41 18.98 -33.48
CA ASP A 458 -12.98 19.45 -34.75
C ASP A 458 -12.38 18.62 -35.90
N TYR A 459 -12.89 17.40 -36.04
CA TYR A 459 -12.39 16.42 -37.00
C TYR A 459 -12.66 16.80 -38.46
N ASP A 460 -13.60 17.72 -38.70
CA ASP A 460 -13.85 18.28 -40.04
C ASP A 460 -12.69 19.19 -40.49
N LYS A 461 -12.06 19.90 -39.55
CA LYS A 461 -10.88 20.74 -39.85
C LYS A 461 -9.58 19.95 -39.84
N VAL A 462 -9.38 19.12 -38.82
CA VAL A 462 -8.19 18.29 -38.69
C VAL A 462 -8.63 16.86 -38.40
N PRO A 463 -8.62 15.98 -39.41
CA PRO A 463 -9.03 14.60 -39.25
C PRO A 463 -8.23 13.87 -38.18
N ALA A 464 -8.85 12.92 -37.48
CA ALA A 464 -8.17 12.08 -36.49
C ALA A 464 -7.03 11.23 -37.10
N THR A 465 -6.99 11.05 -38.42
CA THR A 465 -5.85 10.44 -39.12
C THR A 465 -4.56 11.25 -38.99
N GLN A 466 -4.61 12.53 -38.63
CA GLN A 466 -3.40 13.33 -38.38
C GLN A 466 -2.74 13.02 -37.03
N PHE A 467 -3.50 12.53 -36.06
CA PHE A 467 -3.00 12.24 -34.71
C PHE A 467 -1.75 11.33 -34.74
N ILE A 468 -1.78 10.25 -35.54
CA ILE A 468 -0.66 9.29 -35.61
C ILE A 468 0.65 9.93 -36.07
N HIS A 469 0.60 10.95 -36.94
CA HIS A 469 1.81 11.61 -37.42
C HIS A 469 2.44 12.48 -36.33
N ASP A 470 1.62 13.12 -35.50
CA ASP A 470 2.10 13.96 -34.39
C ASP A 470 2.72 13.12 -33.27
N VAL A 471 2.19 11.92 -33.02
CA VAL A 471 2.72 11.02 -31.97
C VAL A 471 3.77 10.03 -32.50
N LEU A 472 4.05 10.03 -33.81
CA LEU A 472 5.02 9.12 -34.41
C LEU A 472 6.39 9.14 -33.71
N PRO A 473 6.98 10.32 -33.38
CA PRO A 473 8.25 10.38 -32.65
C PRO A 473 8.21 9.64 -31.31
N LEU A 474 7.09 9.71 -30.58
CA LEU A 474 6.89 9.04 -29.30
C LEU A 474 6.84 7.53 -29.48
N ILE A 475 5.98 7.03 -30.37
CA ILE A 475 5.76 5.58 -30.53
C ILE A 475 6.94 4.84 -31.21
N THR A 476 7.85 5.59 -31.83
CA THR A 476 9.11 5.06 -32.36
C THR A 476 10.25 5.04 -31.34
N ASP A 477 10.10 5.69 -30.18
CA ASP A 477 11.11 5.66 -29.14
C ASP A 477 11.32 4.21 -28.64
N PRO A 478 12.59 3.76 -28.45
CA PRO A 478 12.88 2.41 -27.97
C PRO A 478 12.35 2.12 -26.56
N ARG A 479 12.15 3.14 -25.73
CA ARG A 479 11.61 3.04 -24.36
C ARG A 479 10.08 3.00 -24.34
N TYR A 480 9.43 3.20 -25.48
CA TYR A 480 7.98 3.17 -25.56
C TYR A 480 7.44 1.77 -25.22
N ILE A 481 6.48 1.69 -24.30
CA ILE A 481 5.92 0.44 -23.79
C ILE A 481 5.22 -0.32 -24.91
N ARG A 482 5.54 -1.61 -25.02
CA ARG A 482 5.08 -2.51 -26.09
C ARG A 482 4.31 -3.72 -25.55
N VAL A 483 3.37 -4.23 -26.33
CA VAL A 483 2.69 -5.53 -26.10
C VAL A 483 2.90 -6.37 -27.35
N ASP A 484 3.42 -7.58 -27.18
CA ASP A 484 3.80 -8.47 -28.29
C ASP A 484 4.72 -7.76 -29.31
N GLY A 485 5.64 -6.92 -28.81
CA GLY A 485 6.57 -6.11 -29.62
C GLY A 485 5.96 -4.87 -30.31
N MET A 486 4.64 -4.66 -30.28
CA MET A 486 3.95 -3.52 -30.89
C MET A 486 3.75 -2.38 -29.88
N PRO A 487 3.92 -1.09 -30.27
CA PRO A 487 3.64 0.04 -29.40
C PRO A 487 2.19 0.02 -28.90
N LEU A 488 2.02 0.21 -27.59
CA LEU A 488 0.71 0.32 -26.95
C LEU A 488 0.16 1.76 -27.07
N LEU A 489 -0.97 1.93 -27.74
CA LEU A 489 -1.64 3.21 -27.88
C LEU A 489 -3.09 3.13 -27.40
N ALA A 490 -3.42 3.91 -26.37
CA ALA A 490 -4.75 3.94 -25.79
C ALA A 490 -5.56 5.15 -26.28
N VAL A 491 -6.88 4.97 -26.45
CA VAL A 491 -7.83 6.06 -26.73
C VAL A 491 -8.95 6.02 -25.70
N TYR A 492 -9.24 7.17 -25.07
CA TYR A 492 -10.20 7.23 -23.97
C TYR A 492 -11.64 6.97 -24.44
N ARG A 493 -12.12 7.68 -25.46
CA ARG A 493 -13.44 7.49 -26.08
C ARG A 493 -13.35 7.28 -27.58
N ILE A 494 -13.00 6.06 -27.99
CA ILE A 494 -12.77 5.73 -29.40
C ILE A 494 -13.98 6.04 -30.30
N THR A 495 -15.21 5.84 -29.80
CA THR A 495 -16.43 6.00 -30.61
C THR A 495 -16.79 7.46 -30.91
N GLN A 496 -16.15 8.43 -30.24
CA GLN A 496 -16.29 9.86 -30.58
C GLN A 496 -15.54 10.24 -31.86
N ILE A 497 -14.64 9.38 -32.35
CA ILE A 497 -13.95 9.57 -33.63
C ILE A 497 -14.88 9.12 -34.77
N PRO A 498 -15.23 10.01 -35.72
CA PRO A 498 -16.01 9.61 -36.89
C PRO A 498 -15.26 8.56 -37.71
N ASP A 499 -15.94 7.46 -38.06
CA ASP A 499 -15.36 6.34 -38.83
C ASP A 499 -14.04 5.82 -38.23
N PHE A 500 -14.01 5.64 -36.91
CA PHE A 500 -12.80 5.27 -36.18
C PHE A 500 -12.13 4.00 -36.72
N GLU A 501 -12.88 3.03 -37.26
CA GLU A 501 -12.35 1.80 -37.84
C GLU A 501 -11.39 2.07 -39.00
N SER A 502 -11.78 2.96 -39.92
CA SER A 502 -10.92 3.41 -41.02
C SER A 502 -9.74 4.22 -40.51
N VAL A 503 -9.95 5.06 -39.49
CA VAL A 503 -8.90 5.88 -38.87
C VAL A 503 -7.80 5.02 -38.24
N ILE A 504 -8.17 4.03 -37.42
CA ILE A 504 -7.19 3.17 -36.74
C ILE A 504 -6.50 2.21 -37.71
N SER A 505 -7.20 1.80 -38.78
CA SER A 505 -6.59 1.03 -39.87
C SER A 505 -5.48 1.84 -40.53
N TYR A 506 -5.76 3.13 -40.83
CA TYR A 506 -4.76 4.05 -41.34
C TYR A 506 -3.59 4.27 -40.37
N TRP A 507 -3.85 4.36 -39.06
CA TRP A 507 -2.77 4.48 -38.07
C TRP A 507 -1.81 3.29 -38.08
N ARG A 508 -2.34 2.06 -38.20
CA ARG A 508 -1.51 0.86 -38.35
C ARG A 508 -0.67 0.89 -39.63
N GLU A 509 -1.23 1.34 -40.75
CA GLU A 509 -0.48 1.52 -42.00
C GLU A 509 0.69 2.50 -41.84
N VAL A 510 0.45 3.65 -41.20
CA VAL A 510 1.49 4.65 -40.92
C VAL A 510 2.58 4.08 -40.00
N ALA A 511 2.20 3.37 -38.94
CA ALA A 511 3.16 2.74 -38.03
C ALA A 511 4.06 1.73 -38.76
N VAL A 512 3.47 0.86 -39.60
CA VAL A 512 4.24 -0.09 -40.41
C VAL A 512 5.16 0.62 -41.41
N ALA A 513 4.66 1.69 -42.06
CA ALA A 513 5.47 2.50 -42.98
C ALA A 513 6.66 3.18 -42.28
N ALA A 514 6.53 3.48 -40.98
CA ALA A 514 7.61 4.02 -40.13
C ALA A 514 8.58 2.94 -39.60
N GLY A 515 8.40 1.68 -39.97
CA GLY A 515 9.28 0.56 -39.56
C GLY A 515 8.88 -0.12 -38.25
N LEU A 516 7.71 0.18 -37.69
CA LEU A 516 7.16 -0.52 -36.53
C LEU A 516 6.47 -1.82 -36.97
N PRO A 517 6.38 -2.85 -36.09
CA PRO A 517 5.72 -4.11 -36.43
C PRO A 517 4.18 -4.02 -36.54
N GLY A 518 3.60 -2.90 -36.09
CA GLY A 518 2.16 -2.68 -35.98
C GLY A 518 1.86 -1.74 -34.82
N LEU A 519 0.62 -1.76 -34.33
CA LEU A 519 0.17 -1.07 -33.10
C LEU A 519 -0.72 -2.02 -32.30
N THR A 520 -0.56 -2.00 -30.98
CA THR A 520 -1.56 -2.51 -30.04
C THR A 520 -2.47 -1.36 -29.65
N LEU A 521 -3.70 -1.38 -30.15
CA LEU A 521 -4.70 -0.34 -29.96
C LEU A 521 -5.69 -0.76 -28.88
N VAL A 522 -5.74 0.03 -27.81
CA VAL A 522 -6.64 -0.22 -26.68
C VAL A 522 -7.63 0.91 -26.49
N THR A 523 -8.85 0.57 -26.08
CA THR A 523 -9.89 1.55 -25.75
C THR A 523 -10.22 1.47 -24.27
N VAL A 524 -10.50 2.60 -23.64
CA VAL A 524 -10.95 2.59 -22.25
C VAL A 524 -12.36 2.05 -22.14
N ASP A 525 -12.57 1.20 -21.14
CA ASP A 525 -13.88 0.64 -20.80
C ASP A 525 -14.69 1.62 -19.96
N VAL A 526 -15.22 2.67 -20.60
CA VAL A 526 -16.07 3.70 -19.98
C VAL A 526 -17.56 3.33 -19.94
N GLY A 527 -17.96 2.24 -20.62
CA GLY A 527 -19.35 1.80 -20.75
C GLY A 527 -20.18 2.64 -21.74
N LYS A 528 -21.31 2.09 -22.21
CA LYS A 528 -22.15 2.66 -23.28
C LYS A 528 -22.67 4.08 -22.98
N SER A 529 -23.04 4.36 -21.74
CA SER A 529 -23.56 5.68 -21.34
C SER A 529 -22.50 6.78 -21.45
N MET A 530 -21.24 6.41 -21.65
CA MET A 530 -20.09 7.29 -21.79
C MET A 530 -19.37 7.04 -23.13
N ASP A 531 -20.11 6.69 -24.18
CA ASP A 531 -19.56 6.46 -25.53
C ASP A 531 -18.53 5.29 -25.60
N GLY A 532 -18.68 4.29 -24.72
CA GLY A 532 -17.91 3.05 -24.79
C GLY A 532 -18.37 2.12 -25.92
N ILE A 533 -17.46 1.25 -26.39
CA ILE A 533 -17.74 0.24 -27.40
C ILE A 533 -18.34 -1.04 -26.76
N GLU A 534 -19.31 -1.67 -27.43
CA GLU A 534 -19.89 -2.96 -27.04
C GLU A 534 -19.60 -4.01 -28.13
N GLY A 535 -19.48 -5.29 -27.74
CA GLY A 535 -19.34 -6.40 -28.68
C GLY A 535 -17.90 -6.86 -28.89
N ASP A 536 -17.64 -7.47 -30.05
CA ASP A 536 -16.34 -8.03 -30.39
C ASP A 536 -15.37 -6.93 -30.82
N LEU A 537 -14.40 -6.59 -29.96
CA LEU A 537 -13.36 -5.61 -30.26
C LEU A 537 -12.60 -5.92 -31.55
N ALA A 538 -12.34 -7.20 -31.82
CA ALA A 538 -11.58 -7.61 -32.99
C ALA A 538 -12.33 -7.28 -34.28
N ALA A 539 -13.67 -7.37 -34.26
CA ALA A 539 -14.51 -6.97 -35.39
C ALA A 539 -14.42 -5.47 -35.71
N HIS A 540 -14.06 -4.65 -34.73
CA HIS A 540 -13.84 -3.21 -34.85
C HIS A 540 -12.36 -2.84 -35.01
N GLY A 541 -11.47 -3.82 -35.17
CA GLY A 541 -10.04 -3.60 -35.34
C GLY A 541 -9.31 -3.14 -34.08
N LEU A 542 -9.88 -3.28 -32.88
CA LEU A 542 -9.24 -2.97 -31.60
C LEU A 542 -8.68 -4.23 -30.93
N ASP A 543 -7.61 -4.08 -30.15
CA ASP A 543 -6.88 -5.22 -29.57
C ASP A 543 -7.31 -5.56 -28.14
N ALA A 544 -7.64 -4.55 -27.32
CA ALA A 544 -8.09 -4.79 -25.95
C ALA A 544 -8.90 -3.64 -25.32
N PHE A 545 -9.67 -3.97 -24.28
CA PHE A 545 -10.19 -3.04 -23.30
C PHE A 545 -9.13 -2.72 -22.25
N LEU A 546 -9.06 -1.46 -21.86
CA LEU A 546 -8.32 -0.95 -20.72
C LEU A 546 -9.33 -0.55 -19.65
N GLU A 547 -9.29 -1.20 -18.48
CA GLU A 547 -10.20 -0.85 -17.39
C GLU A 547 -9.69 0.39 -16.63
N PHE A 548 -10.58 1.35 -16.39
CA PHE A 548 -10.24 2.63 -15.78
C PHE A 548 -11.16 2.89 -14.58
N ALA A 549 -10.87 2.24 -13.46
CA ALA A 549 -11.65 2.44 -12.24
C ALA A 549 -11.63 3.94 -11.82
N PRO A 550 -12.77 4.51 -11.40
CA PRO A 550 -13.98 3.83 -10.93
C PRO A 550 -15.04 3.53 -12.01
N HIS A 551 -14.76 3.72 -13.30
CA HIS A 551 -15.71 3.34 -14.36
C HIS A 551 -16.01 1.85 -14.35
N ASN A 552 -17.27 1.51 -14.64
CA ASN A 552 -17.79 0.14 -14.67
C ASN A 552 -17.48 -0.67 -13.39
N ARG A 553 -17.36 0.03 -12.26
CA ARG A 553 -17.27 -0.55 -10.92
C ARG A 553 -18.54 -0.27 -10.13
N LYS A 554 -18.76 -1.05 -9.08
CA LYS A 554 -19.89 -0.84 -8.18
C LYS A 554 -19.72 0.46 -7.39
N TRP A 555 -20.73 1.32 -7.48
CA TRP A 555 -20.81 2.56 -6.70
C TRP A 555 -21.84 2.36 -5.59
N THR A 556 -21.36 2.27 -4.35
CA THR A 556 -22.21 2.09 -3.16
C THR A 556 -22.09 3.32 -2.29
N ALA A 557 -23.21 3.89 -1.86
CA ALA A 557 -23.21 5.04 -0.97
C ALA A 557 -22.67 4.65 0.41
N GLN A 558 -21.78 5.47 0.96
CA GLN A 558 -21.28 5.33 2.32
C GLN A 558 -22.26 5.93 3.34
N ARG A 559 -22.42 5.30 4.49
CA ARG A 559 -23.20 5.83 5.63
C ARG A 559 -22.54 7.10 6.19
N ARG A 560 -23.34 8.12 6.49
CA ARG A 560 -22.84 9.46 6.86
C ARG A 560 -22.93 9.75 8.37
N GLU A 561 -23.77 9.01 9.08
CA GLU A 561 -24.19 9.31 10.46
C GLU A 561 -23.01 9.39 11.42
N ASP A 562 -21.98 8.57 11.21
CA ASP A 562 -20.82 8.43 12.12
C ASP A 562 -19.56 9.18 11.64
N LEU A 563 -19.65 9.88 10.50
CA LEU A 563 -18.49 10.56 9.89
C LEU A 563 -18.32 12.01 10.34
N GLY A 564 -19.33 12.61 10.99
CA GLY A 564 -19.30 14.03 11.33
C GLY A 564 -19.22 14.92 10.08
N VAL A 565 -20.08 14.64 9.10
CA VAL A 565 -20.14 15.36 7.81
C VAL A 565 -20.51 16.83 8.01
N ASP A 566 -19.79 17.74 7.31
CA ASP A 566 -20.10 19.17 7.30
C ASP A 566 -21.45 19.42 6.61
N PRO A 567 -22.37 20.22 7.19
CA PRO A 567 -23.68 20.49 6.62
C PRO A 567 -23.67 21.11 5.21
N ARG A 568 -22.56 21.72 4.79
CA ARG A 568 -22.38 22.28 3.45
C ARG A 568 -22.17 21.20 2.39
N LEU A 569 -21.82 19.97 2.77
CA LEU A 569 -21.56 18.90 1.83
C LEU A 569 -22.85 18.42 1.14
N HIS A 570 -22.90 18.64 -0.17
CA HIS A 570 -23.95 18.15 -1.08
C HIS A 570 -23.42 17.11 -2.09
N GLY A 571 -22.13 16.81 -2.06
CA GLY A 571 -21.50 15.77 -2.89
C GLY A 571 -21.79 14.35 -2.41
N ASN A 572 -21.26 13.37 -3.14
CA ASN A 572 -21.35 11.95 -2.85
C ASN A 572 -20.17 11.48 -1.99
N ILE A 573 -20.46 10.62 -1.02
CA ILE A 573 -19.48 9.81 -0.29
C ILE A 573 -19.80 8.35 -0.63
N LEU A 574 -18.85 7.67 -1.24
CA LEU A 574 -18.98 6.32 -1.76
C LEU A 574 -18.06 5.36 -1.00
N SER A 575 -18.41 4.08 -0.92
CA SER A 575 -17.65 3.07 -0.19
C SER A 575 -16.55 2.47 -1.07
N TYR A 576 -15.28 2.72 -0.72
CA TYR A 576 -14.12 2.09 -1.36
C TYR A 576 -14.07 0.60 -1.09
N ARG A 577 -14.36 0.20 0.16
CA ARG A 577 -14.34 -1.21 0.56
C ARG A 577 -15.37 -2.05 -0.20
N ASP A 578 -16.57 -1.52 -0.45
CA ASP A 578 -17.59 -2.24 -1.23
C ASP A 578 -17.20 -2.34 -2.70
N MET A 579 -16.60 -1.29 -3.27
CA MET A 579 -16.07 -1.33 -4.63
C MET A 579 -14.96 -2.38 -4.78
N VAL A 580 -14.02 -2.42 -3.83
CA VAL A 580 -12.93 -3.41 -3.83
C VAL A 580 -13.48 -4.82 -3.69
N SER A 581 -14.37 -5.05 -2.72
CA SER A 581 -14.96 -6.37 -2.48
C SER A 581 -15.70 -6.90 -3.71
N ASP A 582 -16.46 -6.03 -4.39
CA ASP A 582 -17.14 -6.36 -5.65
C ASP A 582 -16.15 -6.65 -6.78
N SER A 583 -15.11 -5.82 -6.93
CA SER A 583 -14.08 -5.99 -7.94
C SER A 583 -13.28 -7.29 -7.74
N GLU A 584 -13.00 -7.68 -6.50
CA GLU A 584 -12.36 -8.96 -6.18
C GLU A 584 -13.23 -10.15 -6.56
N LEU A 585 -14.55 -10.05 -6.38
CA LEU A 585 -15.47 -11.12 -6.81
C LEU A 585 -15.47 -11.27 -8.32
N VAL A 586 -15.47 -10.16 -9.07
CA VAL A 586 -15.37 -10.17 -10.54
C VAL A 586 -14.05 -10.80 -10.99
N LEU A 587 -12.93 -10.43 -10.36
CA LEU A 587 -11.58 -10.91 -10.72
C LEU A 587 -11.30 -12.38 -10.31
N ARG A 588 -12.24 -13.06 -9.64
CA ARG A 588 -12.16 -14.51 -9.42
C ARG A 588 -12.55 -15.31 -10.66
N GLU A 589 -13.32 -14.71 -11.55
CA GLU A 589 -13.62 -15.30 -12.85
C GLU A 589 -12.46 -15.05 -13.83
N PRO A 590 -12.22 -15.95 -14.81
CA PRO A 590 -11.19 -15.73 -15.81
C PRO A 590 -11.37 -14.40 -16.56
N VAL A 591 -10.33 -13.58 -16.63
CA VAL A 591 -10.36 -12.31 -17.35
C VAL A 591 -10.01 -12.54 -18.81
N ASP A 592 -10.89 -12.11 -19.72
CA ASP A 592 -10.71 -12.22 -21.17
C ASP A 592 -9.34 -11.71 -21.65
N ALA A 593 -8.74 -12.42 -22.60
CA ALA A 593 -7.40 -12.12 -23.11
C ALA A 593 -7.25 -10.73 -23.77
N ASN A 594 -8.37 -10.14 -24.21
CA ASN A 594 -8.47 -8.79 -24.77
C ASN A 594 -8.94 -7.76 -23.72
N ARG A 595 -8.67 -8.00 -22.44
CA ARG A 595 -9.01 -7.09 -21.34
C ARG A 595 -7.85 -6.96 -20.37
N PHE A 596 -7.41 -5.74 -20.14
CA PHE A 596 -6.39 -5.41 -19.15
C PHE A 596 -7.04 -4.85 -17.89
N PRO A 597 -6.89 -5.52 -16.73
CA PRO A 597 -7.47 -5.07 -15.48
C PRO A 597 -6.98 -3.69 -15.02
N GLY A 598 -7.87 -3.00 -14.32
CA GLY A 598 -7.65 -1.65 -13.82
C GLY A 598 -8.02 -1.53 -12.35
N VAL A 599 -7.12 -0.93 -11.57
CA VAL A 599 -7.25 -0.71 -10.13
C VAL A 599 -7.14 0.78 -9.84
N MET A 600 -7.85 1.26 -8.84
CA MET A 600 -7.80 2.67 -8.42
C MET A 600 -7.24 2.79 -7.01
N VAL A 601 -6.28 3.69 -6.82
CA VAL A 601 -5.69 3.99 -5.50
C VAL A 601 -6.76 4.59 -4.60
N ASN A 602 -7.31 5.73 -5.01
CA ASN A 602 -8.41 6.43 -4.38
C ASN A 602 -9.12 7.29 -5.44
N PHE A 603 -10.26 7.88 -5.10
CA PHE A 603 -10.83 9.00 -5.84
C PHE A 603 -11.52 9.95 -4.87
N ASP A 604 -11.10 11.19 -4.86
CA ASP A 604 -11.64 12.30 -4.09
C ASP A 604 -11.34 13.63 -4.81
N ASN A 605 -12.34 14.17 -5.52
CA ASN A 605 -12.22 15.44 -6.23
C ASN A 605 -12.63 16.66 -5.38
N THR A 606 -12.56 16.57 -4.05
CA THR A 606 -12.82 17.69 -3.12
C THR A 606 -11.94 18.90 -3.43
N ALA A 607 -10.70 18.72 -3.88
CA ALA A 607 -9.84 19.84 -4.29
C ALA A 607 -10.44 20.69 -5.43
N ARG A 608 -11.18 20.06 -6.36
CA ARG A 608 -11.82 20.76 -7.49
C ARG A 608 -13.25 21.23 -7.17
N ARG A 609 -13.98 20.48 -6.32
CA ARG A 609 -15.44 20.64 -6.15
C ARG A 609 -15.90 20.97 -4.72
N GLN A 610 -15.00 20.91 -3.74
CA GLN A 610 -15.17 21.21 -2.32
C GLN A 610 -16.46 20.66 -1.68
N TRP A 611 -17.59 21.34 -1.86
CA TRP A 611 -18.87 21.00 -1.23
C TRP A 611 -19.75 20.09 -2.10
N GLN A 612 -19.36 19.82 -3.34
CA GLN A 612 -20.06 18.89 -4.23
C GLN A 612 -19.11 17.84 -4.87
N PRO A 613 -18.23 17.17 -4.09
CA PRO A 613 -17.32 16.17 -4.63
C PRO A 613 -18.02 14.85 -4.93
N ASP A 614 -17.35 14.02 -5.70
CA ASP A 614 -17.49 12.57 -5.63
C ASP A 614 -16.22 12.06 -4.95
N LEU A 615 -16.36 11.37 -3.83
CA LEU A 615 -15.23 10.83 -3.08
C LEU A 615 -15.49 9.42 -2.56
N TRP A 616 -14.42 8.64 -2.45
CA TRP A 616 -14.42 7.27 -1.94
C TRP A 616 -13.82 7.21 -0.54
N TYR A 617 -14.67 6.89 0.43
CA TYR A 617 -14.31 6.68 1.83
C TYR A 617 -13.82 5.25 2.05
N GLY A 618 -12.76 5.09 2.83
CA GLY A 618 -12.17 3.79 3.15
C GLY A 618 -10.96 3.41 2.30
N SER A 619 -10.45 4.32 1.44
CA SER A 619 -9.22 4.06 0.69
C SER A 619 -8.01 4.11 1.62
N ASN A 620 -7.29 2.99 1.70
CA ASN A 620 -6.07 2.86 2.47
C ASN A 620 -5.12 1.83 1.81
N PRO A 621 -3.81 1.85 2.15
CA PRO A 621 -2.82 0.98 1.51
C PRO A 621 -3.14 -0.53 1.59
N TYR A 622 -3.79 -1.00 2.65
CA TYR A 622 -4.09 -2.42 2.84
C TYR A 622 -5.24 -2.89 1.94
N THR A 623 -6.34 -2.14 1.91
CA THR A 623 -7.48 -2.43 1.03
C THR A 623 -7.07 -2.30 -0.45
N PHE A 624 -6.27 -1.28 -0.79
CA PHE A 624 -5.70 -1.13 -2.13
C PHE A 624 -4.80 -2.30 -2.51
N ARG A 625 -3.88 -2.69 -1.62
CA ARG A 625 -2.98 -3.84 -1.82
C ARG A 625 -3.75 -5.12 -2.10
N ARG A 626 -4.86 -5.35 -1.39
CA ARG A 626 -5.75 -6.50 -1.61
C ARG A 626 -6.34 -6.49 -3.03
N TRP A 627 -6.88 -5.34 -3.47
CA TRP A 627 -7.42 -5.20 -4.83
C TRP A 627 -6.36 -5.38 -5.92
N LEU A 628 -5.21 -4.72 -5.76
CA LEU A 628 -4.09 -4.83 -6.69
C LEU A 628 -3.62 -6.27 -6.83
N ASN A 629 -3.52 -6.99 -5.71
CA ASN A 629 -3.15 -8.39 -5.76
C ASN A 629 -4.16 -9.24 -6.55
N SER A 630 -5.46 -9.00 -6.39
CA SER A 630 -6.49 -9.72 -7.15
C SER A 630 -6.35 -9.45 -8.65
N ALA A 631 -6.09 -8.21 -9.06
CA ALA A 631 -5.87 -7.86 -10.47
C ALA A 631 -4.59 -8.51 -11.05
N VAL A 632 -3.47 -8.45 -10.32
CA VAL A 632 -2.19 -9.09 -10.73
C VAL A 632 -2.34 -10.61 -10.80
N SER A 633 -3.09 -11.22 -9.89
CA SER A 633 -3.30 -12.67 -9.89
C SER A 633 -4.21 -13.10 -11.05
N ALA A 634 -5.20 -12.30 -11.42
CA ALA A 634 -6.12 -12.56 -12.52
C ALA A 634 -5.47 -12.57 -13.91
N VAL A 635 -4.27 -12.01 -14.05
CA VAL A 635 -3.48 -12.05 -15.31
C VAL A 635 -2.26 -12.96 -15.24
N SER A 636 -2.09 -13.70 -14.15
CA SER A 636 -0.85 -14.45 -13.87
C SER A 636 -0.62 -15.66 -14.80
N ASP A 637 -1.67 -16.15 -15.45
CA ASP A 637 -1.66 -17.25 -16.41
C ASP A 637 -1.30 -16.82 -17.85
N ARG A 638 -1.30 -15.51 -18.13
CA ARG A 638 -0.96 -14.95 -19.44
C ARG A 638 0.55 -15.00 -19.70
N ASP A 639 0.95 -14.85 -20.96
CA ASP A 639 2.34 -14.56 -21.32
C ASP A 639 2.80 -13.25 -20.67
N ARG A 640 4.10 -13.16 -20.36
CA ARG A 640 4.67 -12.04 -19.59
C ARG A 640 4.30 -10.67 -20.16
N ASP A 641 4.37 -10.52 -21.48
CA ASP A 641 4.03 -9.29 -22.19
C ASP A 641 2.57 -8.86 -21.99
N ARG A 642 1.66 -9.81 -21.74
CA ARG A 642 0.22 -9.56 -21.57
C ARG A 642 -0.25 -9.53 -20.12
N ARG A 643 0.66 -9.69 -19.14
CA ARG A 643 0.36 -9.53 -17.71
C ARG A 643 0.27 -8.06 -17.30
N LEU A 644 -0.47 -7.25 -18.05
CA LEU A 644 -0.55 -5.81 -17.86
C LEU A 644 -1.72 -5.46 -16.92
N VAL A 645 -1.45 -4.59 -15.94
CA VAL A 645 -2.43 -4.04 -15.00
C VAL A 645 -2.25 -2.52 -14.94
N PHE A 646 -3.34 -1.79 -15.12
CA PHE A 646 -3.34 -0.32 -15.07
C PHE A 646 -3.76 0.20 -13.71
N LEU A 647 -3.18 1.34 -13.28
CA LEU A 647 -3.50 1.98 -12.01
C LEU A 647 -3.96 3.43 -12.20
N ASN A 648 -5.09 3.77 -11.58
CA ASN A 648 -5.55 5.14 -11.42
C ASN A 648 -5.19 5.66 -10.02
N ALA A 649 -4.15 6.47 -9.83
CA ALA A 649 -3.15 6.94 -10.79
C ALA A 649 -1.81 7.18 -10.07
N TRP A 650 -0.78 7.60 -10.82
CA TRP A 650 0.49 8.02 -10.24
C TRP A 650 0.33 9.30 -9.42
N ASN A 651 -0.18 10.37 -10.04
CA ASN A 651 -0.12 11.73 -9.51
C ASN A 651 -1.37 12.60 -9.75
N GLU A 652 -2.57 12.03 -9.75
CA GLU A 652 -3.83 12.80 -9.86
C GLU A 652 -4.20 13.45 -8.50
N TRP A 653 -3.37 14.39 -8.03
CA TRP A 653 -3.47 15.01 -6.70
C TRP A 653 -4.81 15.67 -6.43
N ALA A 654 -5.40 16.34 -7.43
CA ALA A 654 -6.68 17.03 -7.26
C ALA A 654 -7.90 16.09 -7.30
N GLU A 655 -7.70 14.83 -7.66
CA GLU A 655 -8.68 13.75 -7.54
C GLU A 655 -8.28 12.73 -6.47
N GLY A 656 -7.23 13.00 -5.67
CA GLY A 656 -6.77 12.10 -4.62
C GLY A 656 -6.22 10.74 -5.09
N ALA A 657 -6.21 10.46 -6.38
CA ALA A 657 -5.75 9.20 -6.97
C ALA A 657 -4.21 9.21 -7.14
N VAL A 658 -3.50 9.02 -6.02
CA VAL A 658 -2.05 9.27 -5.93
C VAL A 658 -1.31 8.07 -5.34
N LEU A 659 -0.41 7.47 -6.12
CA LEU A 659 0.59 6.50 -5.65
C LEU A 659 1.80 7.17 -4.99
N GLU A 660 2.13 8.39 -5.41
CA GLU A 660 3.29 9.11 -4.89
C GLU A 660 3.30 9.26 -3.37
N PRO A 661 4.49 9.40 -2.75
CA PRO A 661 4.62 9.71 -1.34
C PRO A 661 3.80 10.94 -0.90
N SER A 662 2.84 10.71 -0.01
CA SER A 662 2.02 11.78 0.59
C SER A 662 2.38 11.98 2.06
N GLN A 663 2.04 13.14 2.63
CA GLN A 663 2.27 13.37 4.08
C GLN A 663 1.48 12.40 4.95
N ARG A 664 0.31 11.95 4.49
CA ARG A 664 -0.57 11.04 5.23
C ARG A 664 -0.05 9.61 5.25
N PHE A 665 0.39 9.12 4.09
CA PHE A 665 0.66 7.70 3.87
C PHE A 665 2.14 7.41 3.63
N GLY A 666 3.00 8.42 3.47
CA GLY A 666 4.40 8.23 3.08
C GLY A 666 4.48 7.32 1.85
N HIS A 667 5.38 6.36 1.89
CA HIS A 667 5.61 5.39 0.79
C HIS A 667 4.66 4.20 0.80
N THR A 668 3.70 4.12 1.72
CA THR A 668 2.96 2.87 1.99
C THR A 668 2.17 2.33 0.79
N TYR A 669 1.69 3.19 -0.13
CA TYR A 669 1.08 2.75 -1.40
C TYR A 669 2.11 2.16 -2.37
N LEU A 670 3.32 2.73 -2.48
CA LEU A 670 4.41 2.14 -3.27
C LEU A 670 4.89 0.80 -2.66
N LEU A 671 4.97 0.72 -1.34
CA LEU A 671 5.31 -0.52 -0.64
C LEU A 671 4.23 -1.60 -0.85
N ALA A 672 2.95 -1.23 -0.95
CA ALA A 672 1.88 -2.12 -1.34
C ALA A 672 2.07 -2.65 -2.78
N VAL A 673 2.44 -1.80 -3.74
CA VAL A 673 2.74 -2.23 -5.12
C VAL A 673 3.91 -3.20 -5.13
N ARG A 674 5.02 -2.85 -4.46
CA ARG A 674 6.22 -3.68 -4.39
C ARG A 674 5.94 -5.04 -3.75
N ASP A 675 5.18 -5.06 -2.66
CA ASP A 675 4.72 -6.29 -2.00
C ASP A 675 3.93 -7.18 -2.99
N VAL A 676 2.99 -6.63 -3.74
CA VAL A 676 2.22 -7.43 -4.70
C VAL A 676 3.09 -7.97 -5.85
N LEU A 677 4.05 -7.17 -6.32
CA LEU A 677 4.86 -7.51 -7.49
C LEU A 677 5.99 -8.49 -7.20
N TYR A 678 6.60 -8.45 -6.01
CA TYR A 678 7.79 -9.26 -5.69
C TYR A 678 7.56 -10.34 -4.62
N ARG A 679 6.33 -10.53 -4.13
CA ARG A 679 6.00 -11.57 -3.14
C ARG A 679 6.00 -13.00 -3.67
#